data_AF-A0A925VKU4-F1
#
_entry.id   AF-A0A925VKU4-F1
#
_cell.length_a   1.000
_cell.length_b   1.000
_cell.length_c   1.000
_cell.angle_alpha   90.00
_cell.angle_beta   90.00
_cell.angle_gamma   90.00
#
_symmetry.space_group_name_H-M   'P 1'
#
loop_
_entity.id
_entity.type
_entity.pdbx_description
1 polymer ?
#
loop_
_entity_poly.entity_id
_entity_poly.type
_entity_poly.pdbx_seq_one_letter_code
_entity_poly.pdbx_strand_id
1 'polypeptide(L)'
;MLVASSLALPTTVPAATRQQQPATRVPYTAPVRFAAFNASLNRNSAGQLVTDLSTPNDQQAKNVAEIIQRVAPDVVLINEFDYDAQGTALRLFQRNYLGVGQNNALAATYPYSYTAESNTGIASGFDLNNNGAVVTQPGQPGYGDDALGFGVFPGQFGMALYSKYPIDTAKIRTFQKFLWKDMPGALLPDDAATPAASDWYAPEELAIFRLSSKSHWDVPITIGGATIHALVSHPTPPVFDGAEDRNGRRNHDEIRFWADYITAGKGGYVYDDKGATGGLAAGASFVIMGDQNADPNDGDSVDKAVNQLLDNPAVYTAVAPTSLGGPEQAALQGGANATHKSDPAFDTADFADTGTNPGNLRADYTLPSVTLRIVKAGVFWPKADDPLFRLVGVFTPSLPGGFPSSDHRLVWVDVTVPTTIGARVETPPVLDTNNRPNGEPLGDADDPAIYVHPADPAKSMVLGALKDGGLAVYDLDGKQLQAITSTNVRYNNVDLQYDFPLGSQKADIAITTDRRNDKLVIFRIISATRQLEEITDPALGRVFTANSDQDLIDQKTAYGIALYRSPLTNKYYAFITQRSSLPIAQLELSATSAGKVSWKLVRTITLPAPTGVEPDDVQSEGMVADHRNRVVYIAQEKVGIWKFDAEPNGSAQGLLIDKVYPDGGNLKADAEGLTIYNTANGTGYLLASSQGDSTFTVYTREGANTYLGSYRIGEVGGIDSVQNSDGADVVNVPLGPNYPSGLLVVHDGSNDPAVLEEDDGELENVSTNFKFVAWQDLATRFAPAPLAVDTASASPRAPGRTVVYLPVVAK
;
A
#
# COMPACT_ATOMS: atom_id res chain seq x y z
N MET A 1 10.01 48.94 -66.27
CA MET A 1 9.05 47.84 -66.46
C MET A 1 9.86 46.55 -66.54
N LEU A 2 10.14 45.95 -65.37
CA LEU A 2 9.41 44.83 -64.74
C LEU A 2 9.95 43.49 -65.30
N VAL A 3 10.59 42.54 -64.57
CA VAL A 3 10.99 42.35 -63.15
C VAL A 3 12.14 41.31 -63.18
N ALA A 4 13.37 41.66 -62.79
CA ALA A 4 14.07 41.29 -61.54
C ALA A 4 14.07 39.81 -61.12
N SER A 5 15.27 39.24 -60.91
CA SER A 5 15.61 38.38 -59.76
C SER A 5 17.12 38.10 -59.75
N SER A 6 17.83 38.67 -58.79
CA SER A 6 19.27 38.53 -58.54
C SER A 6 19.51 37.88 -57.16
N LEU A 7 20.40 36.88 -57.14
CA LEU A 7 21.37 36.49 -56.10
C LEU A 7 21.04 36.68 -54.60
N ALA A 8 21.06 35.58 -53.83
CA ALA A 8 21.80 35.49 -52.55
C ALA A 8 21.93 34.03 -52.03
N LEU A 9 23.10 33.77 -51.45
CA LEU A 9 23.67 32.59 -50.75
C LEU A 9 22.72 31.72 -49.89
N PRO A 10 22.94 30.39 -49.82
CA PRO A 10 22.39 29.57 -48.73
C PRO A 10 23.26 29.70 -47.48
N THR A 11 22.69 30.25 -46.41
CA THR A 11 23.25 30.16 -45.07
C THR A 11 23.15 28.71 -44.58
N THR A 12 24.29 28.14 -44.23
CA THR A 12 24.41 26.87 -43.52
C THR A 12 23.86 27.02 -42.11
N VAL A 13 22.70 26.42 -41.83
CA VAL A 13 22.26 26.10 -40.46
C VAL A 13 22.72 24.66 -40.17
N PRO A 14 23.45 24.40 -39.07
CA PRO A 14 23.88 23.06 -38.74
C PRO A 14 22.65 22.18 -38.49
N ALA A 15 22.67 20.97 -39.07
CA ALA A 15 21.71 19.93 -38.79
C ALA A 15 21.65 19.71 -37.28
N ALA A 16 20.52 20.08 -36.66
CA ALA A 16 20.21 19.69 -35.30
C ALA A 16 20.23 18.16 -35.27
N THR A 17 21.20 17.62 -34.54
CA THR A 17 21.28 16.22 -34.14
C THR A 17 19.93 15.81 -33.59
N ARG A 18 19.25 14.93 -34.31
CA ARG A 18 18.03 14.26 -33.86
C ARG A 18 18.43 13.47 -32.60
N GLN A 19 18.23 14.06 -31.42
CA GLN A 19 18.31 13.32 -30.18
C GLN A 19 17.32 12.17 -30.30
N GLN A 20 17.86 10.96 -30.32
CA GLN A 20 17.08 9.75 -30.16
C GLN A 20 16.33 9.89 -28.84
N GLN A 21 15.01 10.03 -28.92
CA GLN A 21 14.12 9.86 -27.77
C GLN A 21 14.51 8.55 -27.07
N PRO A 22 14.80 8.56 -25.76
CA PRO A 22 14.98 7.32 -25.05
C PRO A 22 13.63 6.58 -25.01
N ALA A 23 13.70 5.34 -25.50
CA ALA A 23 12.89 4.18 -25.15
C ALA A 23 11.43 4.41 -24.72
N THR A 24 10.54 4.03 -25.63
CA THR A 24 9.22 3.43 -25.38
C THR A 24 9.02 2.89 -23.96
N ARG A 25 8.07 3.49 -23.23
CA ARG A 25 7.48 2.99 -21.98
C ARG A 25 7.03 1.53 -22.18
N VAL A 26 7.75 0.58 -21.57
CA VAL A 26 7.34 -0.82 -21.39
C VAL A 26 6.29 -0.85 -20.26
N PRO A 27 5.23 -1.69 -20.34
CA PRO A 27 3.96 -1.41 -19.70
C PRO A 27 4.01 -1.68 -18.20
N TYR A 28 3.56 -0.74 -17.37
CA TYR A 28 3.10 -1.03 -16.01
C TYR A 28 1.96 -2.07 -16.08
N THR A 29 1.68 -2.81 -15.01
CA THR A 29 0.28 -3.21 -14.80
C THR A 29 -0.57 -1.97 -14.99
N ALA A 30 -1.59 -2.03 -15.86
CA ALA A 30 -2.46 -0.88 -16.04
C ALA A 30 -2.99 -0.47 -14.65
N PRO A 31 -2.83 0.81 -14.23
CA PRO A 31 -3.38 1.27 -12.97
C PRO A 31 -4.86 0.91 -12.89
N VAL A 32 -5.31 0.55 -11.70
CA VAL A 32 -6.69 0.18 -11.45
C VAL A 32 -7.46 1.43 -11.06
N ARG A 33 -8.54 1.72 -11.78
CA ARG A 33 -9.38 2.89 -11.51
C ARG A 33 -10.54 2.54 -10.58
N PHE A 34 -10.53 3.14 -9.39
CA PHE A 34 -11.66 3.14 -8.46
C PHE A 34 -12.42 4.46 -8.61
N ALA A 35 -13.75 4.42 -8.52
CA ALA A 35 -14.59 5.59 -8.64
C ALA A 35 -15.85 5.53 -7.76
N ALA A 36 -16.29 6.70 -7.30
CA ALA A 36 -17.59 6.91 -6.68
C ALA A 36 -18.41 7.88 -7.53
N PHE A 37 -19.71 7.61 -7.65
CA PHE A 37 -20.64 8.53 -8.30
C PHE A 37 -22.01 8.48 -7.62
N ASN A 38 -22.36 9.51 -6.86
CA ASN A 38 -23.76 9.77 -6.59
C ASN A 38 -24.46 10.16 -7.90
N ALA A 39 -25.29 9.25 -8.42
CA ALA A 39 -25.86 9.38 -9.76
C ALA A 39 -27.31 9.88 -9.76
N SER A 40 -27.88 10.16 -8.58
CA SER A 40 -29.29 10.58 -8.40
C SER A 40 -30.27 9.70 -9.20
N LEU A 41 -29.98 8.39 -9.27
CA LEU A 41 -30.81 7.37 -9.91
C LEU A 41 -31.84 6.79 -8.94
N ASN A 42 -32.23 7.56 -7.94
CA ASN A 42 -33.34 7.28 -7.05
C ASN A 42 -34.65 7.78 -7.66
N ARG A 43 -35.78 7.26 -7.18
CA ARG A 43 -37.11 7.69 -7.63
C ARG A 43 -38.03 7.96 -6.44
N ASN A 44 -39.17 8.58 -6.70
CA ASN A 44 -40.17 8.91 -5.67
C ASN A 44 -41.15 7.76 -5.40
N SER A 45 -40.97 6.59 -6.04
CA SER A 45 -41.87 5.46 -5.91
C SER A 45 -41.12 4.15 -6.07
N ALA A 46 -41.41 3.18 -5.20
CA ALA A 46 -40.81 1.86 -5.23
C ALA A 46 -40.99 1.18 -6.60
N GLY A 47 -39.90 0.64 -7.15
CA GLY A 47 -39.90 -0.05 -8.45
C GLY A 47 -39.93 0.87 -9.69
N GLN A 48 -40.01 2.19 -9.52
CA GLN A 48 -39.94 3.11 -10.65
C GLN A 48 -38.57 3.05 -11.34
N LEU A 49 -37.47 2.96 -10.58
CA LEU A 49 -36.14 2.82 -11.18
C LEU A 49 -36.04 1.57 -12.06
N VAL A 50 -36.56 0.43 -11.60
CA VAL A 50 -36.63 -0.81 -12.39
C VAL A 50 -37.40 -0.58 -13.69
N THR A 51 -38.50 0.16 -13.63
CA THR A 51 -39.33 0.49 -14.80
C THR A 51 -38.56 1.35 -15.80
N ASP A 52 -37.90 2.41 -15.33
CA ASP A 52 -37.13 3.33 -16.19
C ASP A 52 -35.94 2.62 -16.85
N LEU A 53 -35.24 1.79 -16.07
CA LEU A 53 -34.10 1.02 -16.55
C LEU A 53 -34.49 -0.16 -17.45
N SER A 54 -35.77 -0.57 -17.47
CA SER A 54 -36.23 -1.72 -18.27
C SER A 54 -36.10 -1.50 -19.78
N THR A 55 -36.14 -0.23 -20.20
CA THR A 55 -35.89 0.21 -21.58
C THR A 55 -34.56 0.96 -21.64
N PRO A 56 -33.93 1.14 -22.82
CA PRO A 56 -32.73 1.94 -22.98
C PRO A 56 -33.07 3.42 -23.29
N ASN A 57 -34.15 3.98 -22.74
CA ASN A 57 -34.68 5.29 -23.15
C ASN A 57 -34.59 6.37 -22.07
N ASP A 58 -34.29 6.02 -20.82
CA ASP A 58 -34.14 7.02 -19.75
C ASP A 58 -32.90 7.90 -20.04
N GLN A 59 -33.12 9.21 -20.16
CA GLN A 59 -32.07 10.13 -20.59
C GLN A 59 -31.05 10.39 -19.49
N GLN A 60 -31.47 10.41 -18.21
CA GLN A 60 -30.57 10.59 -17.07
C GLN A 60 -29.63 9.39 -16.98
N ALA A 61 -30.17 8.17 -17.03
CA ALA A 61 -29.40 6.94 -17.00
C ALA A 61 -28.43 6.82 -18.19
N LYS A 62 -28.78 7.32 -19.38
CA LYS A 62 -27.84 7.44 -20.51
C LYS A 62 -26.69 8.38 -20.22
N ASN A 63 -26.97 9.56 -19.65
CA ASN A 63 -25.95 10.53 -19.31
C ASN A 63 -25.00 9.98 -18.24
N VAL A 64 -25.54 9.37 -17.18
CA VAL A 64 -24.76 8.69 -16.14
C VAL A 64 -23.88 7.59 -16.74
N ALA A 65 -24.46 6.72 -17.58
CA ALA A 65 -23.70 5.66 -18.24
C ALA A 65 -22.61 6.20 -19.18
N GLU A 66 -22.87 7.28 -19.92
CA GLU A 66 -21.87 7.93 -20.77
C GLU A 66 -20.68 8.46 -19.95
N ILE A 67 -20.95 9.09 -18.80
CA ILE A 67 -19.90 9.56 -17.88
C ILE A 67 -19.04 8.36 -17.44
N ILE A 68 -19.67 7.30 -16.93
CA ILE A 68 -18.97 6.09 -16.48
C ILE A 68 -18.15 5.47 -17.62
N GLN A 69 -18.68 5.39 -18.84
CA GLN A 69 -17.99 4.83 -20.00
C GLN A 69 -16.79 5.66 -20.46
N ARG A 70 -16.84 6.99 -20.29
CA ARG A 70 -15.73 7.91 -20.64
C ARG A 70 -14.65 7.92 -19.57
N VAL A 71 -15.04 7.86 -18.30
CA VAL A 71 -14.09 7.73 -17.18
C VAL A 71 -13.51 6.31 -17.14
N ALA A 72 -14.25 5.32 -17.60
CA ALA A 72 -13.87 3.91 -17.72
C ALA A 72 -13.34 3.27 -16.41
N PRO A 73 -14.00 3.46 -15.24
CA PRO A 73 -13.53 2.88 -13.99
C PRO A 73 -13.52 1.35 -14.05
N ASP A 74 -12.61 0.73 -13.31
CA ASP A 74 -12.56 -0.73 -13.15
C ASP A 74 -13.44 -1.20 -12.00
N VAL A 75 -13.55 -0.39 -10.95
CA VAL A 75 -14.51 -0.55 -9.86
C VAL A 75 -15.25 0.77 -9.68
N VAL A 76 -16.59 0.74 -9.67
CA VAL A 76 -17.42 1.93 -9.49
C VAL A 76 -18.54 1.69 -8.50
N LEU A 77 -18.60 2.54 -7.48
CA LEU A 77 -19.74 2.68 -6.59
C LEU A 77 -20.70 3.72 -7.16
N ILE A 78 -21.99 3.39 -7.15
CA ILE A 78 -23.08 4.30 -7.48
C ILE A 78 -23.93 4.49 -6.23
N ASN A 79 -23.95 5.72 -5.71
CA ASN A 79 -24.88 6.16 -4.65
C ASN A 79 -26.20 6.63 -5.28
N GLU A 80 -27.25 6.78 -4.47
CA GLU A 80 -28.60 7.15 -4.92
C GLU A 80 -29.13 6.18 -5.98
N PHE A 81 -29.01 4.87 -5.74
CA PHE A 81 -29.49 3.81 -6.63
C PHE A 81 -30.51 2.96 -5.88
N ASP A 82 -31.81 3.14 -6.17
CA ASP A 82 -32.88 2.44 -5.45
C ASP A 82 -32.66 0.93 -5.42
N TYR A 83 -32.72 0.37 -4.20
CA TYR A 83 -32.57 -1.05 -3.95
C TYR A 83 -33.83 -1.82 -4.36
N ASP A 84 -33.64 -2.95 -5.03
CA ASP A 84 -34.65 -3.97 -5.19
C ASP A 84 -34.09 -5.34 -4.79
N ALA A 85 -34.86 -6.11 -4.02
CA ALA A 85 -34.39 -7.38 -3.44
C ALA A 85 -33.95 -8.43 -4.47
N GLN A 86 -34.39 -8.30 -5.72
CA GLN A 86 -34.01 -9.20 -6.81
C GLN A 86 -32.78 -8.72 -7.59
N GLY A 87 -32.23 -7.54 -7.30
CA GLY A 87 -31.13 -6.93 -8.06
C GLY A 87 -31.48 -6.67 -9.54
N THR A 88 -32.75 -6.41 -9.82
CA THR A 88 -33.28 -6.19 -11.17
C THR A 88 -32.77 -4.87 -11.74
N ALA A 89 -32.85 -3.77 -10.99
CA ALA A 89 -32.33 -2.47 -11.41
C ALA A 89 -30.83 -2.57 -11.72
N LEU A 90 -30.06 -3.22 -10.85
CA LEU A 90 -28.62 -3.50 -11.03
C LEU A 90 -28.33 -4.18 -12.38
N ARG A 91 -29.03 -5.29 -12.67
CA ARG A 91 -28.85 -6.00 -13.96
C ARG A 91 -29.31 -5.18 -15.16
N LEU A 92 -30.40 -4.44 -15.03
CA LEU A 92 -30.94 -3.62 -16.11
C LEU A 92 -30.02 -2.46 -16.46
N PHE A 93 -29.45 -1.77 -15.48
CA PHE A 93 -28.49 -0.70 -15.72
C PHE A 93 -27.24 -1.23 -16.44
N GLN A 94 -26.66 -2.33 -15.97
CA GLN A 94 -25.54 -3.00 -16.65
C GLN A 94 -25.89 -3.39 -18.09
N ARG A 95 -27.05 -4.00 -18.32
CA ARG A 95 -27.41 -4.54 -19.64
C ARG A 95 -27.79 -3.45 -20.64
N ASN A 96 -28.66 -2.53 -20.25
CA ASN A 96 -29.31 -1.60 -21.17
C ASN A 96 -28.54 -0.28 -21.33
N TYR A 97 -27.67 0.08 -20.37
CA TYR A 97 -26.99 1.37 -20.33
C TYR A 97 -25.47 1.23 -20.33
N LEU A 98 -24.87 0.56 -19.34
CA LEU A 98 -23.41 0.42 -19.28
C LEU A 98 -22.88 -0.48 -20.40
N GLY A 99 -23.54 -1.61 -20.67
CA GLY A 99 -23.18 -2.57 -21.72
C GLY A 99 -23.48 -2.12 -23.15
N VAL A 100 -24.02 -0.91 -23.32
CA VAL A 100 -24.32 -0.28 -24.62
C VAL A 100 -23.59 1.05 -24.69
N GLY A 101 -22.70 1.24 -25.65
CA GLY A 101 -21.95 2.49 -25.79
C GLY A 101 -22.86 3.70 -26.02
N GLN A 102 -22.66 4.76 -25.23
CA GLN A 102 -23.41 6.01 -25.32
C GLN A 102 -22.59 7.07 -26.09
N ASN A 103 -23.17 7.69 -27.13
CA ASN A 103 -22.53 8.79 -27.87
C ASN A 103 -21.04 8.55 -28.24
N ASN A 104 -20.76 7.38 -28.82
CA ASN A 104 -19.43 6.88 -29.21
C ASN A 104 -18.47 6.54 -28.05
N ALA A 105 -18.90 6.63 -26.80
CA ALA A 105 -18.17 6.04 -25.69
C ALA A 105 -18.22 4.50 -25.78
N LEU A 106 -17.14 3.84 -25.34
CA LEU A 106 -17.08 2.38 -25.35
C LEU A 106 -17.98 1.81 -24.26
N ALA A 107 -18.70 0.73 -24.57
CA ALA A 107 -19.49 0.01 -23.58
C ALA A 107 -18.60 -0.45 -22.40
N ALA A 108 -19.14 -0.33 -21.19
CA ALA A 108 -18.52 -0.81 -19.97
C ALA A 108 -19.19 -2.12 -19.52
N THR A 109 -18.40 -3.18 -19.34
CA THR A 109 -18.87 -4.47 -18.87
C THR A 109 -18.28 -4.77 -17.51
N TYR A 110 -19.14 -4.92 -16.51
CA TYR A 110 -18.77 -5.33 -15.17
C TYR A 110 -19.34 -6.73 -14.89
N PRO A 111 -18.52 -7.80 -15.00
CA PRO A 111 -18.95 -9.17 -14.73
C PRO A 111 -19.34 -9.41 -13.26
N TYR A 112 -18.92 -8.55 -12.34
CA TYR A 112 -19.23 -8.64 -10.93
C TYR A 112 -19.98 -7.39 -10.48
N SER A 113 -21.01 -7.57 -9.67
CA SER A 113 -21.81 -6.48 -9.14
C SER A 113 -22.42 -6.86 -7.79
N TYR A 114 -22.60 -5.89 -6.92
CA TYR A 114 -23.17 -6.09 -5.58
C TYR A 114 -24.15 -4.97 -5.22
N THR A 115 -25.21 -5.33 -4.50
CA THR A 115 -26.17 -4.41 -3.87
C THR A 115 -26.74 -5.10 -2.64
N ALA A 116 -27.11 -4.33 -1.62
CA ALA A 116 -27.72 -4.81 -0.40
C ALA A 116 -28.78 -3.83 0.08
N GLU A 117 -29.65 -4.30 0.98
CA GLU A 117 -30.73 -3.50 1.54
C GLU A 117 -30.20 -2.30 2.34
N SER A 118 -30.83 -1.14 2.15
CA SER A 118 -30.51 0.13 2.81
C SER A 118 -31.47 0.41 3.97
N ASN A 119 -31.04 1.21 4.95
CA ASN A 119 -31.87 1.65 6.09
C ASN A 119 -32.94 2.69 5.74
N THR A 120 -32.80 3.30 4.58
CA THR A 120 -33.69 4.31 4.02
C THR A 120 -35.12 3.79 3.84
N GLY A 121 -36.07 4.54 4.41
CA GLY A 121 -37.49 4.24 4.32
C GLY A 121 -37.89 2.93 5.01
N ILE A 122 -37.08 2.34 5.89
CA ILE A 122 -37.54 1.26 6.78
C ILE A 122 -38.25 1.90 7.97
N ALA A 123 -39.54 1.64 8.14
CA ALA A 123 -40.31 2.18 9.26
C ALA A 123 -39.71 1.75 10.62
N SER A 124 -39.45 2.71 11.51
CA SER A 124 -38.94 2.43 12.87
C SER A 124 -40.04 1.97 13.83
N GLY A 125 -41.27 2.48 13.63
CA GLY A 125 -42.37 2.32 14.58
C GLY A 125 -42.37 3.33 15.74
N PHE A 126 -41.49 4.32 15.70
CA PHE A 126 -41.33 5.39 16.70
C PHE A 126 -41.42 6.78 16.05
N ASP A 127 -41.59 7.81 16.86
CA ASP A 127 -41.68 9.23 16.48
C ASP A 127 -40.27 9.85 16.60
N LEU A 128 -39.42 9.60 15.60
CA LEU A 128 -37.98 9.88 15.70
C LEU A 128 -37.64 11.38 15.59
N ASN A 129 -38.60 12.20 15.16
CA ASN A 129 -38.48 13.65 15.09
C ASN A 129 -39.26 14.38 16.20
N ASN A 130 -39.86 13.66 17.15
CA ASN A 130 -40.61 14.20 18.28
C ASN A 130 -41.72 15.19 17.89
N ASN A 131 -42.40 14.96 16.76
CA ASN A 131 -43.48 15.83 16.30
C ASN A 131 -44.87 15.50 16.89
N GLY A 132 -44.95 14.41 17.66
CA GLY A 132 -46.16 13.91 18.32
C GLY A 132 -46.93 12.86 17.51
N ALA A 133 -46.39 12.35 16.40
CA ALA A 133 -47.04 11.35 15.55
C ALA A 133 -46.04 10.30 15.06
N VAL A 134 -46.49 9.04 15.03
CA VAL A 134 -45.73 7.92 14.45
C VAL A 134 -46.30 7.58 13.08
N VAL A 135 -45.50 7.68 12.02
CA VAL A 135 -45.90 7.41 10.64
C VAL A 135 -45.18 6.17 10.08
N THR A 136 -45.91 5.06 9.91
CA THR A 136 -45.33 3.77 9.47
C THR A 136 -45.74 3.33 8.07
N GLN A 137 -46.58 4.09 7.37
CA GLN A 137 -47.07 3.75 6.03
C GLN A 137 -46.29 4.51 4.94
N PRO A 138 -45.58 3.81 4.03
CA PRO A 138 -44.88 4.44 2.90
C PRO A 138 -45.77 5.39 2.11
N GLY A 139 -45.23 6.55 1.74
CA GLY A 139 -45.92 7.59 0.98
C GLY A 139 -46.86 8.52 1.78
N GLN A 140 -47.06 8.29 3.08
CA GLN A 140 -47.73 9.29 3.94
C GLN A 140 -46.79 10.47 4.25
N PRO A 141 -47.31 11.71 4.38
CA PRO A 141 -46.51 12.83 4.91
C PRO A 141 -45.93 12.48 6.28
N GLY A 142 -44.65 12.76 6.50
CA GLY A 142 -43.93 12.41 7.73
C GLY A 142 -43.30 11.02 7.75
N TYR A 143 -43.60 10.14 6.79
CA TYR A 143 -43.08 8.75 6.78
C TYR A 143 -41.55 8.67 6.82
N GLY A 144 -40.88 9.52 6.04
CA GLY A 144 -39.42 9.53 5.97
C GLY A 144 -38.77 9.99 7.28
N ASP A 145 -39.44 10.85 8.04
CA ASP A 145 -38.92 11.39 9.29
C ASP A 145 -38.88 10.36 10.42
N ASP A 146 -39.76 9.35 10.35
CA ASP A 146 -39.87 8.24 11.32
C ASP A 146 -39.24 6.93 10.81
N ALA A 147 -38.59 6.96 9.66
CA ALA A 147 -37.84 5.81 9.14
C ALA A 147 -36.45 5.72 9.79
N LEU A 148 -35.87 4.52 9.85
CA LEU A 148 -34.52 4.30 10.41
C LEU A 148 -33.43 5.08 9.67
N GLY A 149 -33.66 5.36 8.38
CA GLY A 149 -33.06 6.46 7.65
C GLY A 149 -34.08 7.07 6.71
N PHE A 150 -33.93 8.36 6.38
CA PHE A 150 -34.93 9.08 5.60
C PHE A 150 -35.15 8.43 4.22
N GLY A 151 -36.42 8.20 3.88
CA GLY A 151 -36.84 7.67 2.59
C GLY A 151 -38.35 7.46 2.56
N VAL A 152 -38.98 7.66 1.41
CA VAL A 152 -40.45 7.57 1.28
C VAL A 152 -40.94 6.15 1.01
N PHE A 153 -40.03 5.20 0.78
CA PHE A 153 -40.25 3.75 0.73
C PHE A 153 -38.96 2.98 1.07
N PRO A 154 -39.06 1.72 1.55
CA PRO A 154 -37.88 0.90 1.86
C PRO A 154 -36.97 0.70 0.64
N GLY A 155 -35.69 1.05 0.79
CA GLY A 155 -34.67 0.86 -0.24
C GLY A 155 -34.47 2.05 -1.19
N GLN A 156 -35.21 3.15 -1.04
CA GLN A 156 -34.92 4.40 -1.75
C GLN A 156 -33.47 4.85 -1.47
N PHE A 157 -32.77 5.51 -2.40
CA PHE A 157 -31.42 6.06 -2.11
C PHE A 157 -30.35 5.00 -1.78
N GLY A 158 -30.56 3.75 -2.20
CA GLY A 158 -29.60 2.66 -2.00
C GLY A 158 -28.28 2.84 -2.75
N MET A 159 -27.50 1.77 -2.85
CA MET A 159 -26.23 1.77 -3.58
C MET A 159 -26.09 0.58 -4.51
N ALA A 160 -25.21 0.72 -5.51
CA ALA A 160 -24.82 -0.33 -6.42
C ALA A 160 -23.30 -0.30 -6.65
N LEU A 161 -22.62 -1.43 -6.48
CA LEU A 161 -21.21 -1.58 -6.80
C LEU A 161 -21.05 -2.44 -8.06
N TYR A 162 -20.21 -1.98 -8.99
CA TYR A 162 -19.81 -2.73 -10.17
C TYR A 162 -18.30 -2.90 -10.23
N SER A 163 -17.83 -4.08 -10.61
CA SER A 163 -16.40 -4.41 -10.67
C SER A 163 -16.05 -5.26 -11.88
N LYS A 164 -14.92 -4.93 -12.51
CA LYS A 164 -14.26 -5.78 -13.53
C LYS A 164 -13.55 -6.98 -12.91
N TYR A 165 -13.28 -6.91 -11.61
CA TYR A 165 -12.55 -7.92 -10.84
C TYR A 165 -13.49 -8.70 -9.90
N PRO A 166 -13.17 -9.97 -9.60
CA PRO A 166 -13.98 -10.80 -8.70
C PRO A 166 -14.23 -10.13 -7.35
N ILE A 167 -15.47 -10.19 -6.89
CA ILE A 167 -15.87 -9.84 -5.53
C ILE A 167 -15.90 -11.13 -4.70
N ASP A 168 -15.20 -11.16 -3.56
CA ASP A 168 -15.29 -12.28 -2.62
C ASP A 168 -16.58 -12.15 -1.80
N THR A 169 -17.69 -12.64 -2.37
CA THR A 169 -19.02 -12.54 -1.78
C THR A 169 -19.15 -13.23 -0.44
N ALA A 170 -18.30 -14.21 -0.14
CA ALA A 170 -18.34 -14.93 1.14
C ALA A 170 -17.86 -14.05 2.29
N LYS A 171 -16.89 -13.16 2.02
CA LYS A 171 -16.26 -12.27 3.00
C LYS A 171 -16.86 -10.86 3.06
N ILE A 172 -17.92 -10.56 2.29
CA ILE A 172 -18.62 -9.28 2.41
C ILE A 172 -19.19 -9.10 3.81
N ARG A 173 -18.94 -7.92 4.38
CA ARG A 173 -19.54 -7.45 5.62
C ARG A 173 -20.47 -6.28 5.31
N THR A 174 -21.66 -6.31 5.89
CA THR A 174 -22.61 -5.21 5.86
C THR A 174 -22.89 -4.79 7.29
N PHE A 175 -23.07 -3.49 7.50
CA PHE A 175 -23.27 -2.92 8.82
C PHE A 175 -24.65 -2.26 8.92
N GLN A 176 -25.65 -2.83 8.25
CA GLN A 176 -27.00 -2.26 8.21
C GLN A 176 -27.56 -2.13 9.62
N LYS A 177 -27.41 -3.15 10.46
CA LYS A 177 -28.05 -3.28 11.78
C LYS A 177 -27.19 -2.79 12.94
N PHE A 178 -25.98 -2.31 12.69
CA PHE A 178 -25.13 -1.75 13.74
C PHE A 178 -25.84 -0.55 14.40
N LEU A 179 -26.03 -0.59 15.71
CA LEU A 179 -26.80 0.43 16.45
C LEU A 179 -25.93 1.65 16.78
N TRP A 180 -26.51 2.85 16.67
CA TRP A 180 -25.75 4.08 16.96
C TRP A 180 -25.25 4.13 18.40
N LYS A 181 -26.10 3.73 19.36
CA LYS A 181 -25.75 3.69 20.78
C LYS A 181 -24.62 2.71 21.15
N ASP A 182 -24.30 1.75 20.28
CA ASP A 182 -23.26 0.75 20.57
C ASP A 182 -21.86 1.27 20.24
N MET A 183 -21.79 2.43 19.57
CA MET A 183 -20.55 3.14 19.32
C MET A 183 -20.03 3.80 20.61
N PRO A 184 -18.78 3.55 21.04
CA PRO A 184 -18.21 4.17 22.23
C PRO A 184 -18.16 5.69 22.10
N GLY A 185 -18.83 6.38 23.03
CA GLY A 185 -18.93 7.84 23.00
C GLY A 185 -19.67 8.36 21.76
N ALA A 186 -20.70 7.63 21.31
CA ALA A 186 -21.60 8.08 20.25
C ALA A 186 -22.08 9.51 20.52
N LEU A 187 -22.09 10.33 19.48
CA LEU A 187 -22.51 11.73 19.52
C LEU A 187 -24.03 11.85 19.46
N LEU A 188 -24.74 11.17 20.36
CA LEU A 188 -26.21 11.18 20.39
C LEU A 188 -26.74 12.60 20.67
N PRO A 189 -27.83 13.02 19.97
CA PRO A 189 -28.36 14.38 20.07
C PRO A 189 -29.06 14.64 21.42
N ASP A 190 -29.01 15.89 21.87
CA ASP A 190 -29.67 16.39 23.08
C ASP A 190 -31.06 16.92 22.74
N ASP A 191 -32.06 16.71 23.60
CA ASP A 191 -33.32 17.44 23.52
C ASP A 191 -33.13 18.85 24.10
N ALA A 192 -33.23 19.89 23.26
CA ALA A 192 -33.11 21.28 23.69
C ALA A 192 -34.18 21.71 24.72
N ALA A 193 -35.25 20.94 24.88
CA ALA A 193 -36.29 21.16 25.89
C ALA A 193 -35.91 20.66 27.29
N THR A 194 -34.86 19.85 27.43
CA THR A 194 -34.41 19.27 28.71
C THR A 194 -32.96 19.68 29.02
N PRO A 195 -32.52 19.53 30.29
CA PRO A 195 -31.13 19.73 30.66
C PRO A 195 -30.30 18.43 30.59
N ALA A 196 -30.89 17.29 30.22
CA ALA A 196 -30.17 16.03 30.14
C ALA A 196 -29.40 15.97 28.81
N ALA A 197 -28.29 15.23 28.81
CA ALA A 197 -27.49 15.02 27.61
C ALA A 197 -27.91 13.71 26.94
N SER A 198 -27.81 13.68 25.61
CA SER A 198 -28.04 12.53 24.75
C SER A 198 -29.41 11.90 24.93
N ASP A 199 -30.42 12.72 25.15
CA ASP A 199 -31.76 12.30 25.55
C ASP A 199 -32.85 12.57 24.50
N TRP A 200 -32.48 12.98 23.28
CA TRP A 200 -33.43 13.15 22.18
C TRP A 200 -34.23 11.86 21.89
N TYR A 201 -33.53 10.71 21.93
CA TYR A 201 -34.12 9.40 21.68
C TYR A 201 -34.35 8.64 22.99
N ALA A 202 -35.52 8.02 23.11
CA ALA A 202 -35.84 7.13 24.22
C ALA A 202 -35.00 5.83 24.18
N PRO A 203 -34.79 5.15 25.32
CA PRO A 203 -34.06 3.89 25.36
C PRO A 203 -34.59 2.81 24.40
N GLU A 204 -35.91 2.76 24.20
CA GLU A 204 -36.57 1.83 23.28
C GLU A 204 -36.29 2.15 21.80
N GLU A 205 -36.14 3.43 21.47
CA GLU A 205 -35.78 3.89 20.12
C GLU A 205 -34.32 3.54 19.82
N LEU A 206 -33.41 3.88 20.75
CA LEU A 206 -32.00 3.53 20.64
C LEU A 206 -31.75 2.01 20.58
N ALA A 207 -32.67 1.19 21.07
CA ALA A 207 -32.57 -0.26 20.96
C ALA A 207 -32.71 -0.77 19.50
N ILE A 208 -33.23 0.05 18.59
CA ILE A 208 -33.38 -0.31 17.17
C ILE A 208 -32.74 0.71 16.22
N PHE A 209 -32.37 1.89 16.69
CA PHE A 209 -31.87 2.96 15.83
C PHE A 209 -30.43 2.68 15.36
N ARG A 210 -30.31 2.53 14.05
CA ARG A 210 -29.09 2.08 13.37
C ARG A 210 -28.16 3.27 13.20
N LEU A 211 -26.84 3.07 13.28
CA LEU A 211 -25.87 4.14 12.96
C LEU A 211 -26.02 4.54 11.50
N SER A 212 -25.91 3.57 10.59
CA SER A 212 -26.00 3.87 9.17
C SER A 212 -27.40 4.36 8.80
N SER A 213 -27.51 5.54 8.22
CA SER A 213 -28.75 6.10 7.68
C SER A 213 -29.15 5.44 6.37
N LYS A 214 -28.16 5.16 5.50
CA LYS A 214 -28.38 4.42 4.26
C LYS A 214 -27.62 3.09 4.28
N SER A 215 -26.30 3.11 4.14
CA SER A 215 -25.49 1.88 4.14
C SER A 215 -24.00 2.10 4.43
N HIS A 216 -23.38 1.07 5.01
CA HIS A 216 -21.93 0.85 5.11
C HIS A 216 -21.64 -0.60 4.72
N TRP A 217 -20.78 -0.82 3.71
CA TRP A 217 -20.34 -2.15 3.29
C TRP A 217 -18.82 -2.22 3.19
N ASP A 218 -18.25 -3.33 3.67
CA ASP A 218 -16.91 -3.75 3.32
C ASP A 218 -17.02 -4.86 2.27
N VAL A 219 -16.59 -4.56 1.03
CA VAL A 219 -16.67 -5.46 -0.11
C VAL A 219 -15.25 -5.83 -0.59
N PRO A 220 -14.75 -7.04 -0.27
CA PRO A 220 -13.42 -7.46 -0.70
C PRO A 220 -13.38 -7.79 -2.21
N ILE A 221 -12.44 -7.20 -2.94
CA ILE A 221 -12.25 -7.37 -4.38
C ILE A 221 -10.86 -7.97 -4.65
N THR A 222 -10.78 -9.06 -5.41
CA THR A 222 -9.50 -9.71 -5.72
C THR A 222 -8.87 -9.14 -6.99
N ILE A 223 -7.72 -8.48 -6.85
CA ILE A 223 -7.00 -7.80 -7.93
C ILE A 223 -5.52 -8.17 -7.86
N GLY A 224 -4.95 -8.75 -8.92
CA GLY A 224 -3.52 -9.11 -8.94
C GLY A 224 -3.09 -10.10 -7.85
N GLY A 225 -4.02 -10.90 -7.33
CA GLY A 225 -3.80 -11.80 -6.18
C GLY A 225 -3.95 -11.13 -4.81
N ALA A 226 -4.09 -9.80 -4.76
CA ALA A 226 -4.37 -9.04 -3.56
C ALA A 226 -5.87 -8.92 -3.29
N THR A 227 -6.26 -8.84 -2.03
CA THR A 227 -7.59 -8.39 -1.62
C THR A 227 -7.56 -6.89 -1.41
N ILE A 228 -8.40 -6.16 -2.14
CA ILE A 228 -8.63 -4.73 -1.95
C ILE A 228 -10.05 -4.55 -1.40
N HIS A 229 -10.17 -3.99 -0.21
CA HIS A 229 -11.47 -3.73 0.41
C HIS A 229 -12.09 -2.45 -0.15
N ALA A 230 -13.20 -2.56 -0.87
CA ALA A 230 -14.03 -1.41 -1.21
C ALA A 230 -14.92 -1.08 0.00
N LEU A 231 -14.52 -0.07 0.77
CA LEU A 231 -15.24 0.42 1.94
C LEU A 231 -16.22 1.49 1.46
N VAL A 232 -17.49 1.11 1.28
CA VAL A 232 -18.47 1.94 0.59
C VAL A 232 -19.58 2.38 1.52
N SER A 233 -19.89 3.68 1.51
CA SER A 233 -20.95 4.23 2.35
C SER A 233 -21.71 5.35 1.66
N HIS A 234 -22.86 5.67 2.27
CA HIS A 234 -23.63 6.85 1.95
C HIS A 234 -24.24 7.41 3.24
N PRO A 235 -23.47 8.19 4.04
CA PRO A 235 -23.96 8.83 5.24
C PRO A 235 -25.14 9.79 5.00
N THR A 236 -25.75 10.22 6.09
CA THR A 236 -26.84 11.20 6.04
C THR A 236 -26.28 12.59 5.69
N PRO A 237 -26.99 13.42 4.90
CA PRO A 237 -26.68 14.85 4.80
C PRO A 237 -26.72 15.48 6.20
N PRO A 238 -25.77 16.37 6.59
CA PRO A 238 -25.68 16.94 7.93
C PRO A 238 -26.63 18.12 8.16
N VAL A 239 -27.78 18.12 7.49
CA VAL A 239 -28.77 19.22 7.46
C VAL A 239 -30.18 18.64 7.49
N PHE A 240 -31.21 19.49 7.41
CA PHE A 240 -32.65 19.13 7.41
C PHE A 240 -33.23 18.73 8.78
N ASP A 241 -32.75 19.37 9.85
CA ASP A 241 -33.19 19.17 11.23
C ASP A 241 -33.08 20.46 12.06
N GLY A 242 -33.36 20.38 13.37
CA GLY A 242 -33.37 21.51 14.27
C GLY A 242 -32.07 21.70 15.05
N ALA A 243 -32.17 22.45 16.17
CA ALA A 243 -31.02 22.78 17.01
C ALA A 243 -30.38 21.55 17.71
N GLU A 244 -31.08 20.42 17.73
CA GLU A 244 -30.58 19.15 18.24
C GLU A 244 -29.47 18.55 17.35
N ASP A 245 -29.45 18.91 16.06
CA ASP A 245 -28.47 18.49 15.05
C ASP A 245 -28.28 16.97 14.94
N ARG A 246 -29.39 16.24 14.75
CA ARG A 246 -29.38 14.76 14.66
C ARG A 246 -28.57 14.29 13.47
N ASN A 247 -28.73 14.95 12.34
CA ASN A 247 -28.15 14.58 11.08
C ASN A 247 -26.67 14.95 11.02
N GLY A 248 -26.26 16.13 11.48
CA GLY A 248 -24.83 16.48 11.53
C GLY A 248 -24.07 15.57 12.50
N ARG A 249 -24.66 15.26 13.66
CA ARG A 249 -24.05 14.33 14.63
C ARG A 249 -24.02 12.88 14.14
N ARG A 250 -25.07 12.41 13.47
CA ARG A 250 -25.09 11.06 12.89
C ARG A 250 -24.12 10.94 11.72
N ASN A 251 -24.04 11.95 10.84
CA ASN A 251 -23.05 12.02 9.76
C ASN A 251 -21.63 11.93 10.31
N HIS A 252 -21.33 12.67 11.39
CA HIS A 252 -20.05 12.61 12.08
C HIS A 252 -19.68 11.18 12.49
N ASP A 253 -20.60 10.47 13.14
CA ASP A 253 -20.35 9.11 13.64
C ASP A 253 -20.37 8.05 12.53
N GLU A 254 -21.15 8.25 11.46
CA GLU A 254 -21.09 7.43 10.25
C GLU A 254 -19.71 7.53 9.57
N ILE A 255 -19.10 8.72 9.51
CA ILE A 255 -17.75 8.89 8.97
C ILE A 255 -16.70 8.32 9.93
N ARG A 256 -16.85 8.59 11.23
CA ARG A 256 -15.96 8.05 12.28
C ARG A 256 -15.94 6.52 12.28
N PHE A 257 -17.07 5.87 11.96
CA PHE A 257 -17.13 4.42 11.82
C PHE A 257 -16.01 3.89 10.91
N TRP A 258 -15.81 4.51 9.74
CA TRP A 258 -14.71 4.11 8.86
C TRP A 258 -13.33 4.45 9.42
N ALA A 259 -13.17 5.61 10.05
CA ALA A 259 -11.90 6.00 10.67
C ALA A 259 -11.47 4.99 11.76
N ASP A 260 -12.40 4.55 12.60
CA ASP A 260 -12.15 3.52 13.62
C ASP A 260 -11.98 2.13 12.99
N TYR A 261 -12.72 1.81 11.92
CA TYR A 261 -12.64 0.51 11.22
C TYR A 261 -11.27 0.28 10.58
N ILE A 262 -10.64 1.32 9.99
CA ILE A 262 -9.34 1.21 9.31
C ILE A 262 -8.14 1.43 10.24
N THR A 263 -8.37 1.93 11.46
CA THR A 263 -7.29 2.18 12.42
C THR A 263 -7.09 0.94 13.28
N ALA A 264 -5.87 0.39 13.25
CA ALA A 264 -5.52 -0.78 14.04
C ALA A 264 -5.89 -0.59 15.53
N GLY A 265 -6.53 -1.61 16.12
CA GLY A 265 -6.95 -1.59 17.52
C GLY A 265 -8.21 -0.76 17.86
N LYS A 266 -8.70 0.13 16.97
CA LYS A 266 -9.87 0.98 17.27
C LYS A 266 -11.21 0.36 16.91
N GLY A 267 -11.27 -0.48 15.89
CA GLY A 267 -12.51 -1.11 15.41
C GLY A 267 -13.08 -2.24 16.27
N GLY A 268 -12.60 -2.45 17.50
CA GLY A 268 -12.98 -3.61 18.34
C GLY A 268 -14.47 -3.68 18.71
N TYR A 269 -15.17 -2.55 18.71
CA TYR A 269 -16.61 -2.45 18.99
C TYR A 269 -17.50 -2.74 17.77
N VAL A 270 -16.93 -2.74 16.57
CA VAL A 270 -17.68 -2.90 15.32
C VAL A 270 -18.13 -4.35 15.17
N TYR A 271 -19.41 -4.56 14.86
CA TYR A 271 -19.96 -5.85 14.48
C TYR A 271 -20.76 -5.73 13.18
N ASP A 272 -20.66 -6.74 12.32
CA ASP A 272 -21.45 -6.80 11.09
C ASP A 272 -22.81 -7.49 11.29
N ASP A 273 -23.63 -7.49 10.24
CA ASP A 273 -24.97 -8.08 10.25
C ASP A 273 -25.00 -9.61 10.46
N LYS A 274 -23.83 -10.28 10.36
CA LYS A 274 -23.65 -11.71 10.64
C LYS A 274 -23.08 -11.95 12.05
N GLY A 275 -22.80 -10.88 12.81
CA GLY A 275 -22.25 -10.91 14.16
C GLY A 275 -20.74 -11.05 14.24
N ALA A 276 -20.00 -10.93 13.12
CA ALA A 276 -18.54 -10.92 13.18
C ALA A 276 -18.02 -9.55 13.64
N THR A 277 -17.11 -9.57 14.62
CA THR A 277 -16.60 -8.38 15.31
C THR A 277 -15.21 -7.96 14.80
N GLY A 278 -14.86 -6.69 14.98
CA GLY A 278 -13.53 -6.14 14.71
C GLY A 278 -13.45 -5.29 13.45
N GLY A 279 -12.38 -4.50 13.37
CA GLY A 279 -12.03 -3.65 12.23
C GLY A 279 -11.26 -4.39 11.14
N LEU A 280 -10.64 -3.62 10.25
CA LEU A 280 -9.74 -4.10 9.23
C LEU A 280 -8.36 -4.41 9.83
N ALA A 281 -7.69 -5.45 9.33
CA ALA A 281 -6.33 -5.79 9.78
C ALA A 281 -5.33 -4.68 9.41
N ALA A 282 -4.27 -4.53 10.22
CA ALA A 282 -3.16 -3.64 9.90
C ALA A 282 -2.56 -3.99 8.52
N GLY A 283 -2.13 -2.98 7.77
CA GLY A 283 -1.56 -3.17 6.43
C GLY A 283 -2.55 -3.56 5.33
N ALA A 284 -3.83 -3.81 5.64
CA ALA A 284 -4.82 -4.15 4.62
C ALA A 284 -4.99 -3.03 3.57
N SER A 285 -5.14 -3.43 2.30
CA SER A 285 -5.40 -2.48 1.22
C SER A 285 -6.89 -2.21 1.08
N PHE A 286 -7.26 -0.93 1.05
CA PHE A 286 -8.66 -0.51 0.91
C PHE A 286 -8.80 0.75 0.05
N VAL A 287 -10.02 0.99 -0.42
CA VAL A 287 -10.43 2.27 -1.00
C VAL A 287 -11.79 2.64 -0.40
N ILE A 288 -11.84 3.74 0.34
CA ILE A 288 -13.11 4.31 0.82
C ILE A 288 -13.76 5.05 -0.33
N MET A 289 -15.02 4.74 -0.64
CA MET A 289 -15.76 5.35 -1.74
C MET A 289 -17.17 5.73 -1.33
N GLY A 290 -17.62 6.90 -1.79
CA GLY A 290 -19.01 7.31 -1.71
C GLY A 290 -19.19 8.78 -1.41
N ASP A 291 -20.44 9.20 -1.52
CA ASP A 291 -20.92 10.48 -1.01
C ASP A 291 -20.92 10.45 0.52
N GLN A 292 -19.95 11.13 1.13
CA GLN A 292 -19.82 11.26 2.58
C GLN A 292 -20.65 12.41 3.14
N ASN A 293 -21.26 13.23 2.27
CA ASN A 293 -22.06 14.40 2.64
C ASN A 293 -21.34 15.40 3.56
N ALA A 294 -20.02 15.43 3.58
CA ALA A 294 -19.23 16.25 4.49
C ALA A 294 -18.08 16.92 3.75
N ASP A 295 -18.11 18.25 3.70
CA ASP A 295 -17.04 19.09 3.17
C ASP A 295 -16.04 19.44 4.30
N PRO A 296 -14.72 19.53 4.02
CA PRO A 296 -13.73 19.81 5.05
C PRO A 296 -13.82 21.20 5.69
N ASN A 297 -14.40 22.21 5.04
CA ASN A 297 -14.37 23.60 5.52
C ASN A 297 -15.62 24.45 5.26
N ASP A 298 -16.40 24.13 4.23
CA ASP A 298 -17.44 25.00 3.67
C ASP A 298 -18.86 24.45 3.86
N GLY A 299 -19.00 23.17 4.25
CA GLY A 299 -20.27 22.54 4.58
C GLY A 299 -20.63 22.58 6.07
N ASP A 300 -21.83 22.08 6.39
CA ASP A 300 -22.42 22.14 7.73
C ASP A 300 -22.12 20.92 8.61
N SER A 301 -21.17 20.05 8.23
CA SER A 301 -20.83 18.87 9.02
C SER A 301 -20.30 19.24 10.42
N VAL A 302 -20.77 18.54 11.44
CA VAL A 302 -20.27 18.68 12.82
C VAL A 302 -18.79 18.35 12.89
N ASP A 303 -18.04 19.21 13.56
CA ASP A 303 -16.61 19.05 13.87
C ASP A 303 -15.75 18.65 12.66
N LYS A 304 -16.11 19.15 11.46
CA LYS A 304 -15.43 18.82 10.20
C LYS A 304 -15.29 17.30 10.00
N ALA A 305 -16.39 16.57 10.18
CA ALA A 305 -16.44 15.12 10.25
C ALA A 305 -15.52 14.37 9.27
N VAL A 306 -15.43 14.80 8.01
CA VAL A 306 -14.61 14.14 6.97
C VAL A 306 -13.11 14.17 7.25
N ASN A 307 -12.62 15.11 8.06
CA ASN A 307 -11.21 15.18 8.43
C ASN A 307 -10.77 13.97 9.25
N GLN A 308 -11.70 13.27 9.92
CA GLN A 308 -11.41 11.99 10.57
C GLN A 308 -10.87 10.93 9.59
N LEU A 309 -11.20 11.04 8.30
CA LEU A 309 -10.63 10.21 7.24
C LEU A 309 -9.46 10.88 6.54
N LEU A 310 -9.53 12.19 6.28
CA LEU A 310 -8.48 12.89 5.53
C LEU A 310 -7.15 13.02 6.30
N ASP A 311 -7.24 13.08 7.62
CA ASP A 311 -6.08 13.17 8.52
C ASP A 311 -5.65 11.80 9.05
N ASN A 312 -6.35 10.72 8.67
CA ASN A 312 -6.01 9.37 9.12
C ASN A 312 -4.72 8.87 8.43
N PRO A 313 -3.70 8.42 9.19
CA PRO A 313 -2.42 8.00 8.61
C PRO A 313 -2.51 6.74 7.73
N ALA A 314 -3.59 5.95 7.84
CA ALA A 314 -3.83 4.81 6.96
C ALA A 314 -4.34 5.22 5.57
N VAL A 315 -4.78 6.47 5.38
CA VAL A 315 -5.38 6.97 4.14
C VAL A 315 -4.36 7.80 3.34
N TYR A 316 -4.23 7.52 2.04
CA TYR A 316 -3.37 8.29 1.15
C TYR A 316 -4.09 9.57 0.70
N THR A 317 -3.68 10.72 1.23
CA THR A 317 -4.28 12.03 0.91
C THR A 317 -3.37 13.03 0.19
N ALA A 318 -2.12 12.63 -0.11
CA ALA A 318 -1.16 13.52 -0.79
C ALA A 318 -1.56 13.93 -2.22
N VAL A 319 -2.51 13.23 -2.84
CA VAL A 319 -3.10 13.59 -4.13
C VAL A 319 -4.62 13.57 -4.00
N ALA A 320 -5.25 14.74 -4.10
CA ALA A 320 -6.70 14.87 -4.12
C ALA A 320 -7.24 14.94 -5.57
N PRO A 321 -8.37 14.28 -5.88
CA PRO A 321 -9.07 14.46 -7.15
C PRO A 321 -9.43 15.93 -7.39
N THR A 322 -9.21 16.42 -8.61
CA THR A 322 -9.59 17.79 -9.01
C THR A 322 -10.30 17.84 -10.35
N SER A 323 -10.97 18.96 -10.61
CA SER A 323 -11.54 19.28 -11.92
C SER A 323 -11.15 20.67 -12.42
N LEU A 324 -11.36 20.89 -13.72
CA LEU A 324 -11.26 22.21 -14.33
C LEU A 324 -12.60 22.97 -14.30
N GLY A 325 -13.72 22.25 -14.20
CA GLY A 325 -15.07 22.80 -14.21
C GLY A 325 -15.51 23.38 -12.87
N GLY A 326 -15.11 22.79 -11.74
CA GLY A 326 -15.44 23.28 -10.40
C GLY A 326 -15.11 24.77 -10.20
N PRO A 327 -13.85 25.21 -10.44
CA PRO A 327 -13.47 26.62 -10.34
C PRO A 327 -14.23 27.54 -11.30
N GLU A 328 -14.55 27.05 -12.50
CA GLU A 328 -15.31 27.84 -13.48
C GLU A 328 -16.75 28.04 -13.02
N GLN A 329 -17.42 26.97 -12.58
CA GLN A 329 -18.81 27.04 -12.15
C GLN A 329 -18.95 27.82 -10.85
N ALA A 330 -18.08 27.60 -9.86
CA ALA A 330 -18.03 28.38 -8.63
C ALA A 330 -17.93 29.90 -8.93
N ALA A 331 -17.05 30.29 -9.85
CA ALA A 331 -16.89 31.69 -10.24
C ALA A 331 -18.09 32.26 -11.01
N LEU A 332 -18.74 31.47 -11.86
CA LEU A 332 -19.92 31.90 -12.63
C LEU A 332 -21.18 32.00 -11.77
N GLN A 333 -21.34 31.13 -10.78
CA GLN A 333 -22.51 31.05 -9.91
C GLN A 333 -22.45 32.11 -8.79
N GLY A 334 -21.27 32.35 -8.21
CA GLY A 334 -21.06 33.44 -7.25
C GLY A 334 -21.55 33.11 -5.85
N GLY A 335 -22.62 33.79 -5.38
CA GLY A 335 -23.32 33.51 -4.11
C GLY A 335 -22.47 32.94 -2.95
N ALA A 336 -22.85 31.75 -2.46
CA ALA A 336 -22.14 31.03 -1.41
C ALA A 336 -20.69 30.69 -1.84
N ASN A 337 -20.51 30.26 -3.09
CA ASN A 337 -19.21 29.89 -3.65
C ASN A 337 -18.15 31.00 -3.53
N ALA A 338 -18.57 32.27 -3.63
CA ALA A 338 -17.69 33.43 -3.53
C ALA A 338 -17.12 33.64 -2.11
N THR A 339 -17.67 32.93 -1.12
CA THR A 339 -17.27 33.01 0.29
C THR A 339 -16.62 31.72 0.80
N HIS A 340 -16.58 30.66 0.00
CA HIS A 340 -15.94 29.40 0.35
C HIS A 340 -14.42 29.56 0.54
N LYS A 341 -13.87 28.75 1.42
CA LYS A 341 -12.46 28.74 1.83
C LYS A 341 -11.67 27.69 1.07
N SER A 342 -12.29 26.57 0.71
CA SER A 342 -11.63 25.50 -0.03
C SER A 342 -11.39 25.91 -1.48
N ASP A 343 -10.35 25.34 -2.10
CA ASP A 343 -10.13 25.52 -3.55
C ASP A 343 -11.26 24.78 -4.31
N PRO A 344 -12.08 25.47 -5.13
CA PRO A 344 -13.19 24.87 -5.85
C PRO A 344 -12.76 23.83 -6.90
N ALA A 345 -11.45 23.67 -7.14
CA ALA A 345 -10.92 22.55 -7.90
C ALA A 345 -11.25 21.20 -7.26
N PHE A 346 -11.46 21.16 -5.94
CA PHE A 346 -11.78 19.96 -5.17
C PHE A 346 -13.28 19.70 -5.06
N ASP A 347 -14.16 20.59 -5.53
CA ASP A 347 -15.60 20.42 -5.44
C ASP A 347 -16.06 19.21 -6.26
N THR A 348 -17.00 18.46 -5.68
CA THR A 348 -17.54 17.23 -6.24
C THR A 348 -19.06 17.25 -6.36
N ALA A 349 -19.73 18.29 -5.85
CA ALA A 349 -21.16 18.50 -6.01
C ALA A 349 -21.49 19.98 -6.27
N ASP A 350 -22.64 20.22 -6.90
CA ASP A 350 -23.23 21.53 -7.17
C ASP A 350 -24.67 21.53 -6.63
N PHE A 351 -24.88 22.13 -5.46
CA PHE A 351 -26.19 22.19 -4.82
C PHE A 351 -27.02 23.41 -5.26
N ALA A 352 -26.67 24.02 -6.41
CA ALA A 352 -27.22 25.26 -6.94
C ALA A 352 -27.07 26.44 -5.98
N ASP A 353 -26.45 27.50 -6.45
CA ASP A 353 -26.16 28.69 -5.64
C ASP A 353 -27.36 29.64 -5.52
N THR A 354 -28.47 29.14 -4.96
CA THR A 354 -29.71 29.90 -4.79
C THR A 354 -30.23 29.87 -3.36
N GLY A 355 -30.64 31.03 -2.84
CA GLY A 355 -31.25 31.13 -1.52
C GLY A 355 -30.27 30.81 -0.39
N THR A 356 -30.56 29.76 0.38
CA THR A 356 -29.75 29.28 1.51
C THR A 356 -28.94 28.03 1.16
N ASN A 357 -28.92 27.61 -0.11
CA ASN A 357 -28.14 26.46 -0.54
C ASN A 357 -26.64 26.73 -0.36
N PRO A 358 -25.85 25.68 -0.06
CA PRO A 358 -24.44 25.85 0.27
C PRO A 358 -23.55 26.04 -0.97
N GLY A 359 -24.09 26.09 -2.19
CA GLY A 359 -23.27 26.16 -3.40
C GLY A 359 -22.54 24.85 -3.70
N ASN A 360 -21.32 24.94 -4.22
CA ASN A 360 -20.51 23.80 -4.60
C ASN A 360 -19.66 23.34 -3.42
N LEU A 361 -19.63 22.03 -3.18
CA LEU A 361 -18.93 21.43 -2.05
C LEU A 361 -18.16 20.17 -2.49
N ARG A 362 -17.19 19.77 -1.70
CA ARG A 362 -16.58 18.44 -1.77
C ARG A 362 -17.35 17.47 -0.87
N ALA A 363 -18.32 16.75 -1.43
CA ALA A 363 -19.14 15.77 -0.70
C ALA A 363 -18.75 14.31 -1.01
N ASP A 364 -18.32 14.02 -2.25
CA ASP A 364 -17.92 12.69 -2.70
C ASP A 364 -16.42 12.42 -2.58
N TYR A 365 -16.09 11.19 -2.19
CA TYR A 365 -14.72 10.76 -1.90
C TYR A 365 -14.37 9.44 -2.57
N THR A 366 -13.10 9.30 -2.95
CA THR A 366 -12.45 8.05 -3.36
C THR A 366 -11.05 8.08 -2.76
N LEU A 367 -10.88 7.44 -1.60
CA LEU A 367 -9.72 7.57 -0.71
C LEU A 367 -9.02 6.21 -0.57
N PRO A 368 -7.93 5.96 -1.32
CA PRO A 368 -7.18 4.72 -1.18
C PRO A 368 -6.33 4.72 0.10
N SER A 369 -6.01 3.53 0.60
CA SER A 369 -5.06 3.34 1.69
C SER A 369 -3.63 3.74 1.29
N VAL A 370 -2.76 4.01 2.27
CA VAL A 370 -1.33 4.29 2.02
C VAL A 370 -0.60 3.13 1.34
N THR A 371 -1.16 1.92 1.43
CA THR A 371 -0.69 0.72 0.73
C THR A 371 -1.04 0.72 -0.77
N LEU A 372 -1.74 1.73 -1.29
CA LEU A 372 -2.09 1.87 -2.70
C LEU A 372 -1.62 3.22 -3.24
N ARG A 373 -0.54 3.19 -4.02
CA ARG A 373 0.01 4.41 -4.63
C ARG A 373 -0.94 4.97 -5.69
N ILE A 374 -1.30 6.25 -5.54
CA ILE A 374 -2.06 7.01 -6.53
C ILE A 374 -1.15 7.36 -7.72
N VAL A 375 -1.59 7.01 -8.92
CA VAL A 375 -0.96 7.36 -10.20
C VAL A 375 -1.59 8.60 -10.81
N LYS A 376 -2.93 8.70 -10.73
CA LYS A 376 -3.74 9.82 -11.20
C LYS A 376 -5.02 9.91 -10.38
N ALA A 377 -5.64 11.07 -10.37
CA ALA A 377 -6.95 11.29 -9.77
C ALA A 377 -7.70 12.35 -10.57
N GLY A 378 -9.02 12.40 -10.42
CA GLY A 378 -9.82 13.45 -11.04
C GLY A 378 -11.30 13.42 -10.66
N VAL A 379 -11.95 14.54 -10.93
CA VAL A 379 -13.40 14.72 -10.84
C VAL A 379 -13.93 14.97 -12.25
N PHE A 380 -14.97 14.25 -12.66
CA PHE A 380 -15.62 14.47 -13.95
C PHE A 380 -16.50 15.74 -13.89
N TRP A 381 -15.84 16.89 -14.00
CA TRP A 381 -16.49 18.18 -14.16
C TRP A 381 -15.71 18.96 -15.21
N PRO A 382 -16.02 18.77 -16.50
CA PRO A 382 -15.37 19.52 -17.57
C PRO A 382 -15.83 20.98 -17.56
N LYS A 383 -15.12 21.85 -18.28
CA LYS A 383 -15.52 23.25 -18.47
C LYS A 383 -16.72 23.37 -19.41
N ALA A 384 -17.42 24.50 -19.35
CA ALA A 384 -18.59 24.81 -20.17
C ALA A 384 -18.33 24.77 -21.68
N ASP A 385 -17.08 24.99 -22.13
CA ASP A 385 -16.68 24.91 -23.54
C ASP A 385 -16.33 23.48 -24.01
N ASP A 386 -16.24 22.52 -23.09
CA ASP A 386 -16.06 21.11 -23.40
C ASP A 386 -17.38 20.49 -23.91
N PRO A 387 -17.39 19.75 -25.03
CA PRO A 387 -18.59 19.08 -25.54
C PRO A 387 -19.27 18.11 -24.55
N LEU A 388 -18.56 17.66 -23.52
CA LEU A 388 -19.05 16.78 -22.47
C LEU A 388 -19.72 17.53 -21.31
N PHE A 389 -19.62 18.86 -21.24
CA PHE A 389 -20.28 19.65 -20.20
C PHE A 389 -21.79 19.43 -20.16
N ARG A 390 -22.43 19.16 -21.32
CA ARG A 390 -23.85 18.80 -21.39
C ARG A 390 -24.27 17.63 -20.49
N LEU A 391 -23.32 16.80 -20.04
CA LEU A 391 -23.58 15.66 -19.15
C LEU A 391 -23.73 16.09 -17.69
N VAL A 392 -23.04 17.15 -17.27
CA VAL A 392 -23.11 17.69 -15.90
C VAL A 392 -23.96 18.96 -15.83
N GLY A 393 -23.92 19.80 -16.86
CA GLY A 393 -24.78 20.95 -17.08
C GLY A 393 -24.73 22.01 -15.98
N VAL A 394 -25.79 22.81 -15.95
CA VAL A 394 -26.09 23.77 -14.87
C VAL A 394 -27.49 23.47 -14.35
N PHE A 395 -27.78 23.92 -13.13
CA PHE A 395 -29.07 23.69 -12.50
C PHE A 395 -30.25 24.14 -13.37
N THR A 396 -31.18 23.21 -13.60
CA THR A 396 -32.37 23.34 -14.43
C THR A 396 -33.55 22.67 -13.69
N PRO A 397 -34.47 23.44 -13.07
CA PRO A 397 -35.53 22.90 -12.21
C PRO A 397 -36.47 21.87 -12.85
N SER A 398 -36.54 21.81 -14.17
CA SER A 398 -37.38 20.86 -14.90
C SER A 398 -36.75 19.47 -15.07
N LEU A 399 -35.48 19.30 -14.73
CA LEU A 399 -34.78 18.02 -14.77
C LEU A 399 -34.95 17.27 -13.44
N PRO A 400 -35.01 15.92 -13.45
CA PRO A 400 -34.89 15.14 -12.22
C PRO A 400 -33.60 15.50 -11.47
N GLY A 401 -33.70 15.85 -10.19
CA GLY A 401 -32.54 16.31 -9.40
C GLY A 401 -31.93 17.63 -9.85
N GLY A 402 -32.54 18.35 -10.81
CA GLY A 402 -32.06 19.66 -11.26
C GLY A 402 -30.90 19.64 -12.25
N PHE A 403 -30.29 18.50 -12.58
CA PHE A 403 -29.15 18.41 -13.50
C PHE A 403 -29.32 17.32 -14.57
N PRO A 404 -28.60 17.38 -15.71
CA PRO A 404 -28.72 16.37 -16.77
C PRO A 404 -28.38 14.94 -16.35
N SER A 405 -27.46 14.76 -15.40
CA SER A 405 -27.12 13.46 -14.82
C SER A 405 -27.36 13.44 -13.31
N SER A 406 -26.63 14.29 -12.58
CA SER A 406 -26.64 14.39 -11.12
C SER A 406 -26.16 15.78 -10.69
N ASP A 407 -26.58 16.22 -9.52
CA ASP A 407 -26.01 17.35 -8.76
C ASP A 407 -24.58 17.04 -8.26
N HIS A 408 -24.23 15.77 -8.14
CA HIS A 408 -22.88 15.30 -7.84
C HIS A 408 -22.06 15.00 -9.11
N ARG A 409 -20.76 14.79 -8.94
CA ARG A 409 -19.77 14.52 -10.00
C ARG A 409 -19.05 13.21 -9.69
N LEU A 410 -18.76 12.45 -10.75
CA LEU A 410 -17.99 11.21 -10.59
C LEU A 410 -16.55 11.54 -10.16
N VAL A 411 -16.12 10.98 -9.03
CA VAL A 411 -14.77 11.11 -8.46
C VAL A 411 -14.01 9.81 -8.67
N TRP A 412 -12.74 9.87 -9.07
CA TRP A 412 -11.94 8.67 -9.32
C TRP A 412 -10.46 8.82 -8.96
N VAL A 413 -9.83 7.68 -8.68
CA VAL A 413 -8.38 7.52 -8.51
C VAL A 413 -7.88 6.30 -9.30
N ASP A 414 -6.71 6.43 -9.92
CA ASP A 414 -5.94 5.34 -10.51
C ASP A 414 -4.88 4.91 -9.49
N VAL A 415 -4.87 3.65 -9.07
CA VAL A 415 -3.87 3.11 -8.14
C VAL A 415 -3.05 1.98 -8.76
N THR A 416 -1.80 1.84 -8.33
CA THR A 416 -1.04 0.62 -8.59
C THR A 416 -1.36 -0.42 -7.53
N VAL A 417 -1.78 -1.60 -7.96
CA VAL A 417 -1.93 -2.78 -7.09
C VAL A 417 -0.71 -3.67 -7.29
N PRO A 418 0.15 -3.85 -6.26
CA PRO A 418 1.31 -4.73 -6.37
C PRO A 418 0.87 -6.18 -6.51
N THR A 419 1.72 -7.00 -7.12
CA THR A 419 1.47 -8.45 -7.19
C THR A 419 1.54 -9.04 -5.78
N THR A 420 0.53 -9.79 -5.33
CA THR A 420 0.59 -10.46 -4.02
C THR A 420 0.90 -11.95 -4.17
N ILE A 421 1.90 -12.40 -3.42
CA ILE A 421 2.31 -13.80 -3.29
C ILE A 421 2.26 -14.23 -1.82
N GLY A 422 2.33 -15.52 -1.54
CA GLY A 422 2.31 -16.04 -0.17
C GLY A 422 3.63 -16.69 0.21
N ALA A 423 3.95 -16.66 1.49
CA ALA A 423 5.00 -17.48 2.07
C ALA A 423 4.54 -18.94 2.19
N ARG A 424 5.50 -19.87 2.22
CA ARG A 424 5.25 -21.31 2.43
C ARG A 424 5.59 -21.76 3.84
N VAL A 425 6.51 -21.06 4.47
CA VAL A 425 7.07 -21.32 5.80
C VAL A 425 7.38 -19.97 6.44
N GLU A 426 7.30 -19.93 7.77
CA GLU A 426 7.80 -18.83 8.58
C GLU A 426 8.64 -19.37 9.74
N THR A 427 9.54 -18.57 10.29
CA THR A 427 10.29 -18.94 11.49
C THR A 427 9.47 -18.67 12.76
N PRO A 428 9.77 -19.32 13.89
CA PRO A 428 9.19 -18.93 15.18
C PRO A 428 9.38 -17.43 15.44
N PRO A 429 8.41 -16.77 16.11
CA PRO A 429 8.53 -15.36 16.46
C PRO A 429 9.67 -15.13 17.45
N VAL A 430 10.28 -13.96 17.34
CA VAL A 430 11.11 -13.36 18.38
C VAL A 430 10.43 -12.07 18.83
N LEU A 431 10.62 -11.71 20.10
CA LEU A 431 9.96 -10.54 20.69
C LEU A 431 11.00 -9.50 21.10
N ASP A 432 10.84 -8.26 20.62
CA ASP A 432 11.64 -7.11 21.05
C ASP A 432 11.13 -6.52 22.38
N THR A 433 10.98 -7.39 23.37
CA THR A 433 10.56 -6.98 24.69
C THR A 433 11.00 -7.96 25.76
N ASN A 434 11.18 -7.43 26.97
CA ASN A 434 11.38 -8.27 28.15
C ASN A 434 10.10 -9.00 28.56
N ASN A 435 8.93 -8.53 28.14
CA ASN A 435 7.62 -9.08 28.45
C ASN A 435 7.21 -10.13 27.40
N ARG A 436 7.60 -11.38 27.64
CA ARG A 436 7.50 -12.44 26.63
C ARG A 436 6.35 -13.40 26.97
N PRO A 437 5.12 -13.16 26.46
CA PRO A 437 4.05 -14.13 26.60
C PRO A 437 4.53 -15.48 26.05
N ASN A 438 4.28 -16.55 26.78
CA ASN A 438 4.64 -17.93 26.41
C ASN A 438 6.15 -18.25 26.32
N GLY A 439 7.02 -17.31 26.70
CA GLY A 439 8.47 -17.57 26.79
C GLY A 439 9.20 -17.58 25.46
N GLU A 440 8.70 -16.82 24.47
CA GLU A 440 9.37 -16.64 23.18
C GLU A 440 10.82 -16.11 23.34
N PRO A 441 11.72 -16.35 22.36
CA PRO A 441 13.07 -15.81 22.39
C PRO A 441 13.06 -14.27 22.34
N LEU A 442 14.04 -13.65 23.02
CA LEU A 442 14.27 -12.21 22.92
C LEU A 442 14.95 -11.89 21.58
N GLY A 443 14.49 -10.83 20.94
CA GLY A 443 15.19 -10.18 19.83
C GLY A 443 14.22 -9.57 18.84
N ASP A 444 14.78 -8.76 17.95
CA ASP A 444 14.12 -8.18 16.80
C ASP A 444 14.77 -8.74 15.53
N ALA A 445 14.06 -9.60 14.81
CA ALA A 445 14.54 -10.14 13.54
C ALA A 445 14.88 -9.00 12.57
N ASP A 446 15.92 -9.18 11.75
CA ASP A 446 16.36 -8.08 10.87
C ASP A 446 16.78 -8.59 9.49
N ASP A 447 17.87 -9.36 9.43
CA ASP A 447 18.48 -9.72 8.16
C ASP A 447 18.68 -11.23 8.00
N PRO A 448 18.21 -11.82 6.88
CA PRO A 448 18.46 -13.21 6.55
C PRO A 448 19.67 -13.40 5.62
N ALA A 449 20.37 -14.53 5.74
CA ALA A 449 21.34 -15.01 4.74
C ALA A 449 21.16 -16.50 4.43
N ILE A 450 21.05 -16.85 3.15
CA ILE A 450 20.74 -18.21 2.69
C ILE A 450 22.03 -19.00 2.39
N TYR A 451 22.33 -19.98 3.24
CA TYR A 451 23.46 -20.89 3.04
C TYR A 451 23.08 -22.12 2.21
N VAL A 452 23.68 -22.27 1.03
CA VAL A 452 23.51 -23.46 0.18
C VAL A 452 24.48 -24.56 0.59
N HIS A 453 23.92 -25.65 1.11
CA HIS A 453 24.69 -26.82 1.55
C HIS A 453 25.38 -27.51 0.35
N PRO A 454 26.71 -27.79 0.43
CA PRO A 454 27.53 -28.13 -0.74
C PRO A 454 27.22 -29.48 -1.39
N ALA A 455 26.67 -30.43 -0.64
CA ALA A 455 26.46 -31.81 -1.09
C ALA A 455 24.97 -32.23 -1.15
N ASP A 456 24.10 -31.46 -0.52
CA ASP A 456 22.69 -31.81 -0.32
C ASP A 456 21.89 -30.52 -0.13
N PRO A 457 21.36 -29.93 -1.21
CA PRO A 457 20.65 -28.64 -1.14
C PRO A 457 19.44 -28.63 -0.20
N ALA A 458 18.84 -29.79 0.11
CA ALA A 458 17.74 -29.88 1.08
C ALA A 458 18.20 -29.68 2.53
N LYS A 459 19.50 -29.72 2.81
CA LYS A 459 20.10 -29.41 4.11
C LYS A 459 20.62 -27.98 4.22
N SER A 460 20.29 -27.13 3.25
CA SER A 460 20.58 -25.69 3.30
C SER A 460 19.97 -25.06 4.56
N MET A 461 20.44 -23.87 4.87
CA MET A 461 20.08 -23.16 6.10
C MET A 461 19.81 -21.69 5.80
N VAL A 462 19.06 -21.06 6.70
CA VAL A 462 18.89 -19.61 6.74
C VAL A 462 19.52 -19.13 8.05
N LEU A 463 20.44 -18.19 7.96
CA LEU A 463 20.97 -17.48 9.11
C LEU A 463 20.12 -16.22 9.29
N GLY A 464 19.69 -15.91 10.51
CA GLY A 464 18.94 -14.69 10.81
C GLY A 464 19.65 -13.89 11.88
N ALA A 465 20.00 -12.65 11.57
CA ALA A 465 20.42 -11.68 12.57
C ALA A 465 19.19 -11.19 13.36
N LEU A 466 19.33 -11.19 14.68
CA LEU A 466 18.29 -10.78 15.61
C LEU A 466 18.89 -9.65 16.46
N LYS A 467 18.50 -8.39 16.24
CA LYS A 467 18.90 -7.28 17.10
C LYS A 467 18.51 -7.64 18.53
N ASP A 468 19.46 -7.44 19.46
CA ASP A 468 19.35 -7.79 20.88
C ASP A 468 19.16 -9.30 21.21
N GLY A 469 18.93 -10.16 20.20
CA GLY A 469 18.84 -11.63 20.30
C GLY A 469 20.09 -12.39 19.84
N GLY A 470 20.97 -11.77 19.06
CA GLY A 470 22.18 -12.38 18.52
C GLY A 470 21.98 -12.97 17.12
N LEU A 471 22.36 -14.23 16.90
CA LEU A 471 22.24 -14.91 15.59
C LEU A 471 21.49 -16.23 15.74
N ALA A 472 20.56 -16.51 14.84
CA ALA A 472 19.87 -17.79 14.74
C ALA A 472 20.17 -18.50 13.43
N VAL A 473 20.10 -19.84 13.44
CA VAL A 473 20.24 -20.68 12.25
C VAL A 473 18.99 -21.54 12.14
N TYR A 474 18.34 -21.51 10.99
CA TYR A 474 17.11 -22.23 10.70
C TYR A 474 17.32 -23.25 9.57
N ASP A 475 16.56 -24.34 9.58
CA ASP A 475 16.39 -25.18 8.39
C ASP A 475 15.32 -24.62 7.44
N LEU A 476 15.11 -25.30 6.31
CA LEU A 476 14.17 -24.87 5.26
C LEU A 476 12.69 -25.04 5.65
N ASP A 477 12.41 -25.69 6.77
CA ASP A 477 11.08 -25.81 7.38
C ASP A 477 10.89 -24.78 8.51
N GLY A 478 11.81 -23.80 8.63
CA GLY A 478 11.74 -22.71 9.61
C GLY A 478 12.19 -23.10 11.01
N LYS A 479 12.61 -24.35 11.23
CA LYS A 479 12.99 -24.82 12.56
C LYS A 479 14.38 -24.32 12.94
N GLN A 480 14.49 -23.72 14.12
CA GLN A 480 15.77 -23.29 14.68
C GLN A 480 16.68 -24.51 14.99
N LEU A 481 17.89 -24.48 14.44
CA LEU A 481 18.97 -25.46 14.62
C LEU A 481 20.00 -25.00 15.64
N GLN A 482 20.26 -23.69 15.70
CA GLN A 482 21.23 -23.07 16.59
C GLN A 482 20.78 -21.64 16.92
N ALA A 483 21.01 -21.23 18.17
CA ALA A 483 21.02 -19.83 18.57
C ALA A 483 22.39 -19.48 19.16
N ILE A 484 22.90 -18.31 18.81
CA ILE A 484 24.14 -17.72 19.31
C ILE A 484 23.74 -16.43 20.02
N THR A 485 23.53 -16.55 21.33
CA THR A 485 23.05 -15.47 22.19
C THR A 485 24.18 -14.92 23.05
N SER A 486 24.28 -13.61 23.21
CA SER A 486 25.19 -12.98 24.17
C SER A 486 24.62 -11.64 24.63
N THR A 487 24.72 -11.33 25.92
CA THR A 487 24.27 -10.03 26.46
C THR A 487 25.20 -8.87 26.11
N ASN A 488 26.34 -9.15 25.45
CA ASN A 488 27.33 -8.16 25.09
C ASN A 488 27.48 -8.00 23.57
N VAL A 489 26.47 -8.41 22.78
CA VAL A 489 26.45 -8.20 21.33
C VAL A 489 25.09 -7.66 20.93
N ARG A 490 25.05 -6.92 19.82
CA ARG A 490 23.81 -6.50 19.16
C ARG A 490 24.02 -6.65 17.65
N TYR A 491 23.70 -7.82 17.13
CA TYR A 491 23.89 -8.11 15.72
C TYR A 491 22.84 -7.40 14.87
N ASN A 492 23.24 -6.89 13.71
CA ASN A 492 22.34 -6.14 12.83
C ASN A 492 22.10 -6.91 11.54
N ASN A 493 23.03 -6.89 10.60
CA ASN A 493 22.93 -7.64 9.34
C ASN A 493 23.94 -8.79 9.27
N VAL A 494 23.65 -9.80 8.45
CA VAL A 494 24.50 -10.97 8.25
C VAL A 494 24.62 -11.30 6.76
N ASP A 495 25.85 -11.55 6.29
CA ASP A 495 26.08 -12.03 4.93
C ASP A 495 27.16 -13.13 4.92
N LEU A 496 27.22 -13.93 3.85
CA LEU A 496 28.05 -15.11 3.77
C LEU A 496 28.85 -15.21 2.47
N GLN A 497 29.98 -15.91 2.54
CA GLN A 497 30.80 -16.16 1.38
C GLN A 497 31.44 -17.55 1.42
N TYR A 498 31.41 -18.20 0.26
CA TYR A 498 31.93 -19.55 0.06
C TYR A 498 33.42 -19.61 -0.26
N ASP A 499 34.03 -20.75 0.06
CA ASP A 499 35.40 -21.11 -0.34
C ASP A 499 36.51 -20.15 0.16
N PHE A 500 36.28 -19.42 1.25
CA PHE A 500 37.28 -18.51 1.84
C PHE A 500 38.56 -19.27 2.20
N PRO A 501 39.75 -18.80 1.78
CA PRO A 501 41.02 -19.45 2.11
C PRO A 501 41.39 -19.24 3.58
N LEU A 502 41.20 -20.26 4.41
CA LEU A 502 41.55 -20.29 5.84
C LEU A 502 42.77 -21.20 6.05
N GLY A 503 43.96 -20.60 5.94
CA GLY A 503 45.22 -21.35 5.94
C GLY A 503 45.35 -22.24 4.70
N SER A 504 45.53 -23.54 4.87
CA SER A 504 45.56 -24.52 3.77
C SER A 504 44.19 -25.07 3.39
N GLN A 505 43.14 -24.72 4.14
CA GLN A 505 41.77 -25.19 3.92
C GLN A 505 40.91 -24.09 3.29
N LYS A 506 39.80 -24.51 2.69
CA LYS A 506 38.69 -23.62 2.35
C LYS A 506 37.62 -23.71 3.43
N ALA A 507 37.05 -22.57 3.79
CA ALA A 507 35.94 -22.47 4.71
C ALA A 507 34.82 -21.64 4.06
N ASP A 508 33.57 -22.04 4.27
CA ASP A 508 32.47 -21.12 4.07
C ASP A 508 32.36 -20.26 5.34
N ILE A 509 32.16 -18.96 5.16
CA ILE A 509 32.10 -18.01 6.27
C ILE A 509 30.79 -17.23 6.25
N ALA A 510 30.32 -16.86 7.44
CA ALA A 510 29.27 -15.87 7.64
C ALA A 510 29.85 -14.72 8.50
N ILE A 511 29.47 -13.48 8.22
CA ILE A 511 29.93 -12.31 8.96
C ILE A 511 28.70 -11.50 9.34
N THR A 512 28.63 -11.12 10.61
CA THR A 512 27.62 -10.18 11.14
C THR A 512 28.31 -8.93 11.66
N THR A 513 27.64 -7.79 11.54
CA THR A 513 27.99 -6.56 12.26
C THR A 513 27.55 -6.67 13.71
N ASP A 514 28.27 -6.03 14.62
CA ASP A 514 27.94 -5.92 16.04
C ASP A 514 27.91 -4.46 16.47
N ARG A 515 26.70 -3.91 16.55
CA ARG A 515 26.41 -2.51 16.90
C ARG A 515 26.84 -2.17 18.32
N ARG A 516 26.86 -3.17 19.21
CA ARG A 516 27.22 -2.92 20.61
C ARG A 516 28.70 -2.56 20.75
N ASN A 517 29.56 -3.14 19.92
CA ASN A 517 31.01 -3.05 20.06
C ASN A 517 31.71 -2.38 18.86
N ASP A 518 30.96 -1.99 17.82
CA ASP A 518 31.49 -1.51 16.54
C ASP A 518 32.44 -2.51 15.87
N LYS A 519 32.02 -3.77 15.77
CA LYS A 519 32.87 -4.89 15.31
C LYS A 519 32.20 -5.73 14.23
N LEU A 520 33.02 -6.56 13.60
CA LEU A 520 32.56 -7.70 12.82
C LEU A 520 32.78 -8.98 13.62
N VAL A 521 31.79 -9.86 13.64
CA VAL A 521 31.91 -11.22 14.18
C VAL A 521 31.88 -12.19 13.03
N ILE A 522 32.88 -13.06 12.95
CA ILE A 522 33.14 -13.91 11.79
C ILE A 522 33.01 -15.37 12.19
N PHE A 523 32.12 -16.09 11.52
CA PHE A 523 31.86 -17.50 11.76
C PHE A 523 32.32 -18.35 10.58
N ARG A 524 32.85 -19.53 10.89
CA ARG A 524 32.94 -20.65 9.95
C ARG A 524 31.60 -21.38 9.95
N ILE A 525 31.12 -21.72 8.76
CA ILE A 525 29.93 -22.58 8.59
C ILE A 525 30.39 -24.04 8.50
N ILE A 526 29.95 -24.87 9.45
CA ILE A 526 30.26 -26.31 9.50
C ILE A 526 29.10 -27.08 8.85
N SER A 527 29.19 -27.32 7.54
CA SER A 527 28.12 -27.96 6.75
C SER A 527 27.69 -29.34 7.28
N ALA A 528 28.62 -30.13 7.81
CA ALA A 528 28.34 -31.47 8.33
C ALA A 528 27.40 -31.46 9.55
N THR A 529 27.54 -30.47 10.44
CA THR A 529 26.73 -30.34 11.66
C THR A 529 25.65 -29.28 11.54
N ARG A 530 25.68 -28.45 10.49
CA ARG A 530 24.75 -27.33 10.27
C ARG A 530 24.84 -26.30 11.41
N GLN A 531 26.06 -26.00 11.84
CA GLN A 531 26.37 -25.08 12.93
C GLN A 531 27.44 -24.06 12.55
N LEU A 532 27.48 -22.96 13.28
CA LEU A 532 28.44 -21.87 13.18
C LEU A 532 29.50 -21.95 14.29
N GLU A 533 30.76 -21.73 13.92
CA GLU A 533 31.92 -21.68 14.82
C GLU A 533 32.63 -20.33 14.69
N GLU A 534 32.82 -19.59 15.79
CA GLU A 534 33.46 -18.28 15.74
C GLU A 534 34.97 -18.37 15.44
N ILE A 535 35.39 -17.68 14.38
CA ILE A 535 36.77 -17.58 13.91
C ILE A 535 37.23 -16.12 13.79
N THR A 536 36.60 -15.19 14.50
CA THR A 536 37.04 -13.79 14.63
C THR A 536 38.47 -13.71 15.18
N ASP A 537 39.32 -12.88 14.57
CA ASP A 537 40.62 -12.54 15.15
C ASP A 537 40.41 -11.63 16.37
N PRO A 538 40.78 -12.06 17.59
CA PRO A 538 40.56 -11.26 18.81
C PRO A 538 41.38 -9.97 18.84
N ALA A 539 42.37 -9.81 17.96
CA ALA A 539 43.14 -8.58 17.80
C ALA A 539 42.41 -7.49 16.99
N LEU A 540 41.25 -7.78 16.40
CA LEU A 540 40.48 -6.81 15.63
C LEU A 540 39.97 -5.66 16.53
N GLY A 541 40.25 -4.45 16.06
CA GLY A 541 39.73 -3.22 16.63
C GLY A 541 38.31 -2.91 16.16
N ARG A 542 37.87 -1.68 16.47
CA ARG A 542 36.62 -1.11 15.96
C ARG A 542 36.68 -0.93 14.44
N VAL A 543 35.57 -1.11 13.74
CA VAL A 543 35.49 -0.90 12.28
C VAL A 543 35.71 0.58 11.95
N PHE A 544 35.03 1.47 12.67
CA PHE A 544 35.12 2.91 12.47
C PHE A 544 36.01 3.52 13.55
N THR A 545 37.32 3.56 13.26
CA THR A 545 38.37 3.95 14.22
C THR A 545 38.51 5.45 14.49
N ALA A 546 37.75 6.32 13.80
CA ALA A 546 37.86 7.78 13.94
C ALA A 546 37.14 8.34 15.18
N ASN A 547 36.47 7.48 15.94
CA ASN A 547 35.31 7.87 16.72
C ASN A 547 35.48 7.45 18.18
N SER A 548 35.23 8.41 19.06
CA SER A 548 35.55 8.36 20.49
C SER A 548 34.66 7.35 21.23
N ASP A 549 34.83 7.16 22.55
CA ASP A 549 33.85 6.41 23.35
C ASP A 549 32.44 7.03 23.28
N GLN A 550 32.33 8.32 22.90
CA GLN A 550 31.05 8.99 22.68
C GLN A 550 30.28 8.37 21.50
N ASP A 551 30.94 7.99 20.42
CA ASP A 551 30.26 7.45 19.24
C ASP A 551 29.67 6.06 19.49
N LEU A 552 30.25 5.27 20.40
CA LEU A 552 29.60 4.05 20.90
C LEU A 552 28.36 4.38 21.71
N ILE A 553 28.40 5.44 22.52
CA ILE A 553 27.26 5.92 23.31
C ILE A 553 26.15 6.40 22.37
N ASP A 554 26.49 7.16 21.34
CA ASP A 554 25.59 7.70 20.31
C ASP A 554 25.20 6.65 19.26
N GLN A 555 25.67 5.40 19.42
CA GLN A 555 25.39 4.26 18.54
C GLN A 555 25.83 4.44 17.07
N LYS A 556 26.81 5.32 16.77
CA LYS A 556 27.42 5.50 15.44
C LYS A 556 28.40 4.38 15.13
N THR A 557 27.87 3.18 14.94
CA THR A 557 28.60 1.92 14.87
C THR A 557 28.29 1.14 13.59
N ALA A 558 29.03 0.07 13.34
CA ALA A 558 28.81 -0.88 12.26
C ALA A 558 27.34 -1.34 12.19
N TYR A 559 26.76 -1.24 11.01
CA TYR A 559 25.31 -1.40 10.80
C TYR A 559 25.04 -2.41 9.67
N GLY A 560 24.88 -1.96 8.42
CA GLY A 560 24.76 -2.81 7.22
C GLY A 560 26.03 -3.60 6.89
N ILE A 561 25.89 -4.79 6.27
CA ILE A 561 27.00 -5.56 5.68
C ILE A 561 26.66 -6.14 4.29
N ALA A 562 27.63 -6.13 3.38
CA ALA A 562 27.62 -6.95 2.17
C ALA A 562 29.02 -7.48 1.85
N LEU A 563 29.13 -8.78 1.57
CA LEU A 563 30.37 -9.45 1.21
C LEU A 563 30.58 -9.44 -0.31
N TYR A 564 31.83 -9.25 -0.72
CA TYR A 564 32.22 -9.20 -2.13
C TYR A 564 33.45 -10.05 -2.39
N ARG A 565 33.33 -11.02 -3.30
CA ARG A 565 34.47 -11.73 -3.89
C ARG A 565 34.79 -11.16 -5.26
N SER A 566 35.94 -10.52 -5.39
CA SER A 566 36.40 -9.94 -6.66
C SER A 566 36.64 -11.05 -7.70
N PRO A 567 36.00 -11.00 -8.88
CA PRO A 567 36.25 -11.96 -9.95
C PRO A 567 37.61 -11.70 -10.63
N LEU A 568 38.22 -10.53 -10.39
CA LEU A 568 39.50 -10.14 -10.97
C LEU A 568 40.69 -10.66 -10.15
N THR A 569 40.60 -10.54 -8.83
CA THR A 569 41.71 -10.83 -7.92
C THR A 569 41.47 -12.07 -7.06
N ASN A 570 40.24 -12.57 -7.03
CA ASN A 570 39.79 -13.64 -6.14
C ASN A 570 39.96 -13.31 -4.64
N LYS A 571 40.10 -12.01 -4.30
CA LYS A 571 40.11 -11.52 -2.93
C LYS A 571 38.70 -11.29 -2.42
N TYR A 572 38.59 -11.29 -1.09
CA TYR A 572 37.35 -11.21 -0.34
C TYR A 572 37.29 -9.87 0.38
N TYR A 573 36.14 -9.22 0.33
CA TYR A 573 35.89 -7.92 0.91
C TYR A 573 34.57 -7.90 1.67
N ALA A 574 34.45 -6.98 2.62
CA ALA A 574 33.19 -6.63 3.29
C ALA A 574 32.96 -5.12 3.14
N PHE A 575 31.75 -4.73 2.74
CA PHE A 575 31.26 -3.36 2.80
C PHE A 575 30.43 -3.20 4.05
N ILE A 576 30.72 -2.19 4.86
CA ILE A 576 30.07 -1.94 6.16
C ILE A 576 29.54 -0.50 6.17
N THR A 577 28.25 -0.31 6.49
CA THR A 577 27.70 1.03 6.75
C THR A 577 27.88 1.41 8.23
N GLN A 578 27.77 2.70 8.53
CA GLN A 578 27.78 3.23 9.88
C GLN A 578 26.41 3.85 10.18
N ARG A 579 25.83 3.52 11.33
CA ARG A 579 24.54 4.10 11.78
C ARG A 579 24.64 5.62 11.94
N SER A 580 23.58 6.33 11.56
CA SER A 580 23.44 7.79 11.61
C SER A 580 24.63 8.51 10.97
N SER A 581 25.10 8.01 9.82
CA SER A 581 26.36 8.41 9.18
C SER A 581 26.40 8.11 7.68
N LEU A 582 27.23 8.85 6.95
CA LEU A 582 27.43 8.74 5.49
C LEU A 582 28.58 7.81 5.02
N PRO A 583 29.65 7.56 5.80
CA PRO A 583 30.75 6.71 5.35
C PRO A 583 30.38 5.22 5.27
N ILE A 584 30.93 4.56 4.25
CA ILE A 584 30.87 3.12 4.03
C ILE A 584 32.31 2.61 3.99
N ALA A 585 32.65 1.69 4.89
CA ALA A 585 33.97 1.07 4.94
C ALA A 585 34.03 -0.15 4.01
N GLN A 586 35.06 -0.23 3.17
CA GLN A 586 35.38 -1.45 2.44
C GLN A 586 36.63 -2.08 3.03
N LEU A 587 36.50 -3.31 3.52
CA LEU A 587 37.52 -4.05 4.25
C LEU A 587 38.00 -5.23 3.42
N GLU A 588 39.31 -5.43 3.24
CA GLU A 588 39.87 -6.66 2.64
C GLU A 588 40.04 -7.72 3.74
N LEU A 589 39.43 -8.89 3.55
CA LEU A 589 39.45 -10.01 4.49
C LEU A 589 40.67 -10.92 4.26
N SER A 590 41.28 -11.41 5.33
CA SER A 590 42.42 -12.33 5.25
C SER A 590 42.49 -13.29 6.44
N ALA A 591 43.00 -14.51 6.21
CA ALA A 591 43.26 -15.46 7.28
C ALA A 591 44.54 -15.12 8.04
N THR A 592 44.50 -15.25 9.36
CA THR A 592 45.69 -15.20 10.21
C THR A 592 46.35 -16.57 10.30
N SER A 593 47.62 -16.62 10.72
CA SER A 593 48.32 -17.87 10.98
C SER A 593 47.70 -18.71 12.10
N ALA A 594 46.85 -18.10 12.95
CA ALA A 594 46.12 -18.76 14.02
C ALA A 594 44.79 -19.39 13.58
N GLY A 595 44.49 -19.41 12.27
CA GLY A 595 43.22 -19.93 11.75
C GLY A 595 42.02 -19.05 12.09
N LYS A 596 42.25 -17.75 12.33
CA LYS A 596 41.22 -16.73 12.50
C LYS A 596 41.12 -15.85 11.27
N VAL A 597 40.09 -15.03 11.17
CA VAL A 597 39.90 -14.06 10.07
C VAL A 597 40.08 -12.65 10.61
N SER A 598 40.92 -11.90 9.91
CA SER A 598 41.22 -10.49 10.16
C SER A 598 40.86 -9.67 8.92
N TRP A 599 40.90 -8.35 9.05
CA TRP A 599 40.57 -7.43 7.96
C TRP A 599 41.44 -6.18 8.01
N LYS A 600 41.53 -5.49 6.87
CA LYS A 600 42.13 -4.15 6.78
C LYS A 600 41.23 -3.24 5.94
N LEU A 601 41.08 -1.98 6.37
CA LEU A 601 40.40 -0.96 5.58
C LEU A 601 41.18 -0.69 4.30
N VAL A 602 40.53 -0.82 3.13
CA VAL A 602 41.15 -0.58 1.82
C VAL A 602 40.53 0.59 1.06
N ARG A 603 39.29 0.96 1.39
CA ARG A 603 38.59 2.08 0.76
C ARG A 603 37.47 2.57 1.68
N THR A 604 37.18 3.86 1.62
CA THR A 604 35.97 4.47 2.21
C THR A 604 35.18 5.12 1.09
N ILE A 605 33.88 4.84 1.01
CA ILE A 605 32.93 5.53 0.14
C ILE A 605 32.13 6.48 1.04
N THR A 606 31.80 7.68 0.57
CA THR A 606 30.94 8.60 1.33
C THR A 606 29.70 8.87 0.50
N LEU A 607 28.54 8.50 1.04
CA LEU A 607 27.26 8.80 0.42
C LEU A 607 27.02 10.32 0.41
N PRO A 608 26.28 10.85 -0.57
CA PRO A 608 25.84 12.23 -0.54
C PRO A 608 24.92 12.50 0.66
N ALA A 609 25.06 13.69 1.26
CA ALA A 609 24.15 14.12 2.31
C ALA A 609 22.74 14.35 1.74
N PRO A 610 21.70 13.79 2.36
CA PRO A 610 20.32 14.05 1.96
C PRO A 610 19.93 15.51 2.22
N THR A 611 19.02 16.04 1.41
CA THR A 611 18.45 17.39 1.62
C THR A 611 17.18 17.28 2.45
N GLY A 612 17.04 18.08 3.50
CA GLY A 612 15.81 18.12 4.33
C GLY A 612 15.63 16.92 5.27
N VAL A 613 16.69 16.13 5.49
CA VAL A 613 16.74 15.06 6.48
C VAL A 613 17.62 15.53 7.63
N GLU A 614 17.15 15.37 8.86
CA GLU A 614 17.91 15.76 10.05
C GLU A 614 19.21 14.93 10.17
N PRO A 615 20.29 15.49 10.72
CA PRO A 615 21.59 14.80 10.78
C PRO A 615 21.56 13.41 11.43
N ASP A 616 20.71 13.21 12.44
CA ASP A 616 20.61 11.95 13.16
C ASP A 616 19.81 10.88 12.40
N ASP A 617 19.01 11.30 11.42
CA ASP A 617 18.20 10.47 10.51
C ASP A 617 18.96 10.11 9.22
N VAL A 618 20.21 10.54 9.07
CA VAL A 618 21.03 10.20 7.91
C VAL A 618 21.49 8.74 8.04
N GLN A 619 20.82 7.85 7.31
CA GLN A 619 20.98 6.42 7.54
C GLN A 619 21.12 5.62 6.22
N SER A 620 21.90 4.54 6.29
CA SER A 620 22.03 3.55 5.21
C SER A 620 22.29 2.16 5.79
N GLU A 621 21.61 1.15 5.27
CA GLU A 621 21.62 -0.20 5.82
C GLU A 621 21.72 -1.25 4.71
N GLY A 622 20.63 -1.43 3.96
CA GLY A 622 20.51 -2.45 2.94
C GLY A 622 21.64 -2.40 1.92
N MET A 623 22.37 -3.51 1.76
CA MET A 623 23.47 -3.60 0.81
C MET A 623 23.52 -4.96 0.13
N VAL A 624 23.93 -4.97 -1.13
CA VAL A 624 24.27 -6.22 -1.84
C VAL A 624 25.38 -5.98 -2.84
N ALA A 625 26.36 -6.89 -2.88
CA ALA A 625 27.46 -6.82 -3.83
C ALA A 625 27.28 -7.83 -4.97
N ASP A 626 27.22 -7.31 -6.19
CA ASP A 626 27.25 -8.11 -7.41
C ASP A 626 28.69 -8.50 -7.76
N HIS A 627 29.07 -9.71 -7.38
CA HIS A 627 30.38 -10.27 -7.69
C HIS A 627 30.73 -10.23 -9.18
N ARG A 628 29.77 -10.55 -10.06
CA ARG A 628 30.05 -10.73 -11.49
C ARG A 628 30.15 -9.40 -12.22
N ASN A 629 29.23 -8.48 -11.94
CA ASN A 629 29.21 -7.16 -12.55
C ASN A 629 30.16 -6.17 -11.84
N ARG A 630 30.71 -6.56 -10.68
CA ARG A 630 31.68 -5.79 -9.87
C ARG A 630 31.08 -4.48 -9.37
N VAL A 631 29.83 -4.53 -8.92
CA VAL A 631 29.10 -3.39 -8.37
C VAL A 631 28.59 -3.70 -6.97
N VAL A 632 28.48 -2.67 -6.13
CA VAL A 632 27.80 -2.75 -4.83
C VAL A 632 26.64 -1.79 -4.85
N TYR A 633 25.49 -2.27 -4.39
CA TYR A 633 24.28 -1.48 -4.20
C TYR A 633 24.13 -1.15 -2.72
N ILE A 634 23.74 0.08 -2.42
CA ILE A 634 23.60 0.60 -1.06
C ILE A 634 22.30 1.39 -0.97
N ALA A 635 21.42 0.98 -0.07
CA ALA A 635 20.18 1.66 0.23
C ALA A 635 20.47 2.78 1.26
N GLN A 636 20.10 4.00 0.91
CA GLN A 636 20.09 5.14 1.81
C GLN A 636 18.61 5.42 2.10
N GLU A 637 18.17 5.11 3.32
CA GLU A 637 16.77 4.86 3.69
C GLU A 637 15.79 5.92 3.17
N LYS A 638 16.09 7.20 3.45
CA LYS A 638 15.26 8.34 3.05
C LYS A 638 15.63 8.97 1.69
N VAL A 639 16.45 8.30 0.88
CA VAL A 639 16.92 8.82 -0.43
C VAL A 639 16.65 7.85 -1.57
N GLY A 640 17.03 6.58 -1.43
CA GLY A 640 16.91 5.56 -2.48
C GLY A 640 18.16 4.67 -2.60
N ILE A 641 18.33 4.05 -3.77
CA ILE A 641 19.37 3.02 -3.97
C ILE A 641 20.52 3.57 -4.80
N TRP A 642 21.72 3.53 -4.23
CA TRP A 642 22.96 3.90 -4.90
C TRP A 642 23.68 2.68 -5.48
N LYS A 643 24.39 2.88 -6.58
CA LYS A 643 25.24 1.90 -7.27
C LYS A 643 26.68 2.42 -7.34
N PHE A 644 27.64 1.64 -6.86
CA PHE A 644 29.07 1.93 -6.89
C PHE A 644 29.87 0.78 -7.50
N ASP A 645 31.10 1.05 -7.94
CA ASP A 645 32.08 0.01 -8.26
C ASP A 645 32.49 -0.75 -6.98
N ALA A 646 32.48 -2.08 -7.01
CA ALA A 646 32.82 -2.92 -5.86
C ALA A 646 34.32 -3.18 -5.70
N GLU A 647 35.15 -2.93 -6.72
CA GLU A 647 36.60 -3.11 -6.59
C GLU A 647 37.20 -2.06 -5.64
N PRO A 648 38.27 -2.38 -4.88
CA PRO A 648 38.87 -1.47 -3.90
C PRO A 648 39.54 -0.23 -4.51
N ASN A 649 39.78 -0.24 -5.82
CA ASN A 649 40.26 0.91 -6.60
C ASN A 649 39.17 1.52 -7.52
N GLY A 650 37.91 1.15 -7.30
CA GLY A 650 36.75 1.63 -8.05
C GLY A 650 36.41 3.10 -7.77
N SER A 651 35.56 3.69 -8.62
CA SER A 651 35.16 5.09 -8.49
C SER A 651 34.33 5.32 -7.24
N ALA A 652 34.66 6.36 -6.46
CA ALA A 652 33.85 6.82 -5.32
C ALA A 652 32.57 7.57 -5.74
N GLN A 653 32.37 7.84 -7.03
CA GLN A 653 31.15 8.45 -7.53
C GLN A 653 30.07 7.39 -7.73
N GLY A 654 28.96 7.53 -6.99
CA GLY A 654 27.81 6.65 -7.10
C GLY A 654 26.79 7.11 -8.14
N LEU A 655 26.02 6.17 -8.66
CA LEU A 655 24.82 6.42 -9.45
C LEU A 655 23.59 6.10 -8.61
N LEU A 656 22.69 7.07 -8.44
CA LEU A 656 21.39 6.83 -7.82
C LEU A 656 20.47 6.16 -8.86
N ILE A 657 20.10 4.90 -8.65
CA ILE A 657 19.35 4.09 -9.62
C ILE A 657 17.83 4.13 -9.41
N ASP A 658 17.38 4.41 -8.18
CA ASP A 658 15.99 4.76 -7.87
C ASP A 658 15.95 5.65 -6.62
N LYS A 659 14.82 6.33 -6.41
CA LYS A 659 14.57 7.23 -5.29
C LYS A 659 13.41 6.76 -4.42
N VAL A 660 13.35 7.29 -3.20
CA VAL A 660 12.10 7.27 -2.44
C VAL A 660 11.12 8.31 -2.99
N TYR A 661 9.82 8.06 -2.90
CA TYR A 661 8.79 9.07 -3.17
C TYR A 661 8.53 9.93 -1.91
N PRO A 662 8.19 11.23 -2.06
CA PRO A 662 7.70 11.90 -3.28
C PRO A 662 8.77 12.38 -4.29
N ASP A 663 10.07 12.15 -4.07
CA ASP A 663 11.17 12.71 -4.88
C ASP A 663 11.36 12.11 -6.30
N GLY A 664 10.39 11.32 -6.75
CA GLY A 664 10.27 10.86 -8.15
C GLY A 664 10.69 9.41 -8.42
N GLY A 665 10.78 8.55 -7.41
CA GLY A 665 11.11 7.13 -7.56
C GLY A 665 9.96 6.15 -7.26
N ASN A 666 10.29 4.89 -6.95
CA ASN A 666 9.34 3.79 -6.75
C ASN A 666 9.42 3.12 -5.37
N LEU A 667 10.24 3.64 -4.46
CA LEU A 667 10.37 3.17 -3.09
C LEU A 667 9.61 4.11 -2.15
N LYS A 668 8.97 3.56 -1.12
CA LYS A 668 8.54 4.34 0.05
C LYS A 668 9.64 4.23 1.08
N ALA A 669 10.10 5.39 1.57
CA ALA A 669 11.04 5.40 2.67
C ALA A 669 10.44 4.62 3.87
N ASP A 670 11.19 3.73 4.50
CA ASP A 670 12.62 3.54 4.29
C ASP A 670 12.98 2.49 3.20
N ALA A 671 14.01 2.79 2.41
CA ALA A 671 14.60 1.85 1.45
C ALA A 671 15.58 0.93 2.17
N GLU A 672 15.23 -0.35 2.29
CA GLU A 672 15.91 -1.30 3.17
C GLU A 672 16.65 -2.42 2.42
N GLY A 673 16.58 -3.65 2.91
CA GLY A 673 17.32 -4.82 2.46
C GLY A 673 17.34 -4.99 0.95
N LEU A 674 18.55 -5.23 0.42
CA LEU A 674 18.80 -5.42 -1.00
C LEU A 674 19.29 -6.84 -1.25
N THR A 675 18.82 -7.49 -2.31
CA THR A 675 19.35 -8.80 -2.72
C THR A 675 19.32 -9.01 -4.24
N ILE A 676 20.08 -9.98 -4.74
CA ILE A 676 20.24 -10.24 -6.18
C ILE A 676 19.81 -11.66 -6.56
N TYR A 677 18.75 -11.77 -7.35
CA TYR A 677 18.43 -13.00 -8.06
C TYR A 677 19.33 -13.14 -9.29
N ASN A 678 20.11 -14.21 -9.34
CA ASN A 678 21.10 -14.45 -10.39
C ASN A 678 20.50 -15.25 -11.56
N THR A 679 20.70 -14.77 -12.78
CA THR A 679 20.49 -15.54 -14.01
C THR A 679 21.78 -15.59 -14.85
N ALA A 680 21.74 -16.27 -16.01
CA ALA A 680 22.88 -16.37 -16.91
C ALA A 680 23.53 -15.02 -17.27
N ASN A 681 24.82 -15.05 -17.61
CA ASN A 681 25.54 -13.92 -18.22
C ASN A 681 25.57 -12.60 -17.42
N GLY A 682 25.24 -12.62 -16.12
CA GLY A 682 25.24 -11.41 -15.29
C GLY A 682 23.94 -10.62 -15.36
N THR A 683 22.88 -11.20 -15.94
CA THR A 683 21.52 -10.67 -15.86
C THR A 683 20.81 -11.19 -14.61
N GLY A 684 19.57 -10.76 -14.40
CA GLY A 684 18.72 -11.20 -13.31
C GLY A 684 17.99 -10.03 -12.69
N TYR A 685 17.80 -10.06 -11.38
CA TYR A 685 17.01 -9.04 -10.68
C TYR A 685 17.72 -8.52 -9.44
N LEU A 686 17.67 -7.21 -9.25
CA LEU A 686 17.90 -6.57 -7.96
C LEU A 686 16.53 -6.41 -7.29
N LEU A 687 16.39 -6.90 -6.07
CA LEU A 687 15.20 -6.76 -5.24
C LEU A 687 15.53 -5.79 -4.11
N ALA A 688 14.57 -4.95 -3.73
CA ALA A 688 14.71 -4.04 -2.60
C ALA A 688 13.44 -4.04 -1.76
N SER A 689 13.60 -4.03 -0.44
CA SER A 689 12.50 -3.75 0.47
C SER A 689 12.14 -2.25 0.43
N SER A 690 10.85 -1.97 0.30
CA SER A 690 10.23 -0.65 0.37
C SER A 690 9.39 -0.65 1.64
N GLN A 691 10.04 -0.34 2.77
CA GLN A 691 9.55 -0.66 4.10
C GLN A 691 8.25 0.10 4.41
N GLY A 692 8.23 1.41 4.15
CA GLY A 692 7.10 2.26 4.56
C GLY A 692 5.82 2.10 3.75
N ASP A 693 5.78 1.23 2.73
CA ASP A 693 4.54 0.77 2.09
C ASP A 693 4.39 -0.77 2.08
N SER A 694 5.27 -1.46 2.82
CA SER A 694 5.34 -2.91 2.94
C SER A 694 5.28 -3.60 1.57
N THR A 695 6.12 -3.13 0.64
CA THR A 695 6.31 -3.75 -0.68
C THR A 695 7.76 -4.10 -0.94
N PHE A 696 7.99 -4.86 -2.00
CA PHE A 696 9.30 -5.13 -2.55
C PHE A 696 9.34 -4.69 -4.00
N THR A 697 10.34 -3.91 -4.39
CA THR A 697 10.54 -3.45 -5.76
C THR A 697 11.51 -4.39 -6.51
N VAL A 698 11.29 -4.54 -7.81
CA VAL A 698 12.12 -5.38 -8.68
C VAL A 698 12.73 -4.53 -9.78
N TYR A 699 14.05 -4.65 -9.96
CA TYR A 699 14.79 -3.99 -11.02
C TYR A 699 15.52 -5.03 -11.87
N THR A 700 15.81 -4.73 -13.14
CA THR A 700 16.82 -5.49 -13.87
C THR A 700 18.14 -5.43 -13.11
N ARG A 701 18.90 -6.52 -13.11
CA ARG A 701 20.26 -6.52 -12.52
C ARG A 701 21.25 -5.79 -13.43
N GLU A 702 21.13 -6.00 -14.73
CA GLU A 702 22.00 -5.41 -15.74
C GLU A 702 21.64 -3.96 -16.09
N GLY A 703 22.55 -3.31 -16.82
CA GLY A 703 22.34 -1.98 -17.39
C GLY A 703 22.14 -0.89 -16.34
N ALA A 704 21.10 -0.08 -16.53
CA ALA A 704 20.73 1.03 -15.66
C ALA A 704 19.84 0.63 -14.49
N ASN A 705 19.63 -0.69 -14.25
CA ASN A 705 18.74 -1.20 -13.21
C ASN A 705 17.31 -0.70 -13.37
N THR A 706 16.68 -1.01 -14.52
CA THR A 706 15.34 -0.54 -14.86
C THR A 706 14.30 -1.17 -13.93
N TYR A 707 13.45 -0.33 -13.31
CA TYR A 707 12.30 -0.77 -12.52
C TYR A 707 11.32 -1.61 -13.35
N LEU A 708 10.92 -2.76 -12.83
CA LEU A 708 10.04 -3.73 -13.49
C LEU A 708 8.65 -3.78 -12.85
N GLY A 709 8.51 -3.42 -11.58
CA GLY A 709 7.27 -3.52 -10.82
C GLY A 709 7.53 -3.76 -9.34
N SER A 710 6.46 -3.91 -8.56
CA SER A 710 6.51 -4.20 -7.13
C SER A 710 5.60 -5.38 -6.77
N TYR A 711 5.95 -6.09 -5.69
CA TYR A 711 5.15 -7.18 -5.13
C TYR A 711 5.02 -7.06 -3.61
N ARG A 712 4.09 -7.83 -3.04
CA ARG A 712 3.87 -8.01 -1.60
C ARG A 712 3.83 -9.49 -1.25
N ILE A 713 4.18 -9.80 -0.01
CA ILE A 713 3.95 -11.11 0.58
C ILE A 713 2.73 -10.98 1.49
N GLY A 714 1.59 -11.49 1.02
CA GLY A 714 0.31 -11.44 1.72
C GLY A 714 0.01 -12.72 2.48
N GLU A 715 -1.03 -12.67 3.30
CA GLU A 715 -1.50 -13.79 4.11
C GLU A 715 -1.91 -14.99 3.23
N VAL A 716 -1.35 -16.17 3.53
CA VAL A 716 -1.73 -17.44 2.89
C VAL A 716 -1.59 -18.59 3.88
N GLY A 717 -2.64 -19.40 4.01
CA GLY A 717 -2.55 -20.70 4.70
C GLY A 717 -2.29 -20.60 6.20
N GLY A 718 -2.64 -19.48 6.84
CA GLY A 718 -2.41 -19.23 8.26
C GLY A 718 -1.06 -18.57 8.57
N ILE A 719 -0.23 -18.30 7.56
CA ILE A 719 0.91 -17.39 7.65
C ILE A 719 0.41 -16.00 7.26
N ASP A 720 0.69 -15.00 8.08
CA ASP A 720 0.32 -13.60 7.89
C ASP A 720 1.14 -12.89 6.79
N SER A 721 0.77 -11.65 6.53
CA SER A 721 1.45 -10.80 5.54
C SER A 721 2.71 -10.17 6.11
N VAL A 722 3.73 -10.03 5.27
CA VAL A 722 4.94 -9.30 5.62
C VAL A 722 4.67 -7.81 5.69
N GLN A 723 5.05 -7.20 6.81
CA GLN A 723 4.97 -5.76 7.05
C GLN A 723 6.33 -5.22 7.50
N ASN A 724 6.61 -3.96 7.19
CA ASN A 724 7.80 -3.23 7.65
C ASN A 724 9.13 -4.01 7.49
N SER A 725 9.29 -4.74 6.39
CA SER A 725 10.46 -5.61 6.18
C SER A 725 11.77 -4.81 6.09
N ASP A 726 12.76 -5.23 6.87
CA ASP A 726 14.15 -4.75 6.81
C ASP A 726 14.93 -5.57 5.78
N GLY A 727 15.52 -6.71 6.19
CA GLY A 727 16.40 -7.53 5.37
C GLY A 727 15.69 -8.52 4.45
N ALA A 728 16.39 -8.90 3.38
CA ALA A 728 15.94 -9.91 2.43
C ALA A 728 17.14 -10.60 1.76
N ASP A 729 17.02 -11.89 1.47
CA ASP A 729 18.02 -12.63 0.69
C ASP A 729 17.36 -13.62 -0.29
N VAL A 730 17.99 -13.85 -1.43
CA VAL A 730 17.46 -14.72 -2.49
C VAL A 730 18.55 -15.59 -3.11
N VAL A 731 18.22 -16.86 -3.32
CA VAL A 731 19.05 -17.78 -4.07
C VAL A 731 18.26 -18.46 -5.19
N ASN A 732 18.90 -18.64 -6.35
CA ASN A 732 18.31 -19.28 -7.52
C ASN A 732 18.49 -20.82 -7.54
N VAL A 733 19.10 -21.40 -6.49
CA VAL A 733 19.42 -22.83 -6.43
C VAL A 733 18.20 -23.63 -5.96
N PRO A 734 17.86 -24.78 -6.57
CA PRO A 734 16.82 -25.67 -6.05
C PRO A 734 17.18 -26.22 -4.67
N LEU A 735 16.36 -25.95 -3.66
CA LEU A 735 16.62 -26.36 -2.26
C LEU A 735 15.70 -27.48 -1.79
N GLY A 736 15.07 -28.21 -2.72
CA GLY A 736 14.15 -29.32 -2.43
C GLY A 736 12.72 -29.05 -2.88
N PRO A 737 11.75 -29.89 -2.48
CA PRO A 737 10.38 -29.84 -2.99
C PRO A 737 9.62 -28.55 -2.69
N ASN A 738 9.90 -27.90 -1.55
CA ASN A 738 9.26 -26.64 -1.17
C ASN A 738 9.81 -25.45 -1.99
N TYR A 739 11.04 -25.55 -2.48
CA TYR A 739 11.77 -24.48 -3.17
C TYR A 739 12.49 -24.99 -4.44
N PRO A 740 11.75 -25.55 -5.41
CA PRO A 740 12.33 -26.20 -6.59
C PRO A 740 13.01 -25.21 -7.55
N SER A 741 12.73 -23.91 -7.40
CA SER A 741 13.24 -22.85 -8.28
C SER A 741 14.04 -21.77 -7.56
N GLY A 742 14.43 -22.04 -6.31
CA GLY A 742 15.05 -21.05 -5.44
C GLY A 742 14.14 -20.63 -4.29
N LEU A 743 14.75 -19.90 -3.36
CA LEU A 743 14.17 -19.42 -2.13
C LEU A 743 14.46 -17.92 -2.03
N LEU A 744 13.42 -17.15 -1.70
CA LEU A 744 13.49 -15.79 -1.21
C LEU A 744 13.12 -15.83 0.28
N VAL A 745 13.94 -15.24 1.14
CA VAL A 745 13.63 -15.02 2.56
C VAL A 745 13.55 -13.52 2.80
N VAL A 746 12.54 -13.09 3.55
CA VAL A 746 12.38 -11.70 3.94
C VAL A 746 12.07 -11.59 5.44
N HIS A 747 12.45 -10.47 6.04
CA HIS A 747 12.02 -10.06 7.37
C HIS A 747 10.52 -9.73 7.40
N ASP A 748 9.86 -9.97 8.52
CA ASP A 748 8.54 -9.46 8.85
C ASP A 748 8.56 -8.76 10.22
N GLY A 749 8.43 -7.43 10.18
CA GLY A 749 8.53 -6.56 11.33
C GLY A 749 7.23 -6.40 12.11
N SER A 750 6.14 -7.07 11.72
CA SER A 750 4.89 -7.05 12.47
C SER A 750 4.13 -8.37 12.34
N ASN A 751 4.77 -9.43 12.83
CA ASN A 751 4.31 -10.80 12.75
C ASN A 751 3.11 -11.09 13.68
N ASP A 752 2.18 -11.92 13.22
CA ASP A 752 1.12 -12.50 14.02
C ASP A 752 1.52 -13.80 14.76
N PRO A 753 0.97 -14.07 15.96
CA PRO A 753 0.04 -13.23 16.70
C PRO A 753 0.70 -11.98 17.28
N ALA A 754 0.09 -10.81 17.04
CA ALA A 754 0.62 -9.54 17.52
C ALA A 754 0.82 -9.50 19.04
N VAL A 755 1.94 -8.93 19.46
CA VAL A 755 2.25 -8.55 20.85
C VAL A 755 2.42 -7.04 20.86
N LEU A 756 1.41 -6.34 21.38
CA LEU A 756 1.39 -4.87 21.36
C LEU A 756 2.05 -4.29 22.61
N GLU A 757 3.01 -3.39 22.42
CA GLU A 757 3.60 -2.57 23.49
C GLU A 757 3.49 -1.08 23.15
N GLU A 758 3.45 -0.23 24.19
CA GLU A 758 3.43 1.22 24.01
C GLU A 758 4.88 1.70 23.85
N ASP A 759 5.19 2.28 22.69
CA ASP A 759 6.47 2.95 22.42
C ASP A 759 6.21 4.37 21.91
N ASP A 760 6.87 5.36 22.52
CA ASP A 760 6.68 6.81 22.27
C ASP A 760 5.21 7.30 22.12
N GLY A 761 4.28 6.63 22.80
CA GLY A 761 2.85 6.96 22.82
C GLY A 761 2.02 6.31 21.70
N GLU A 762 2.62 5.42 20.91
CA GLU A 762 1.96 4.58 19.90
C GLU A 762 1.99 3.10 20.33
N LEU A 763 1.00 2.31 19.88
CA LEU A 763 0.99 0.86 20.12
C LEU A 763 1.66 0.16 18.95
N GLU A 764 2.81 -0.47 19.20
CA GLU A 764 3.59 -1.17 18.20
C GLU A 764 3.56 -2.69 18.41
N ASN A 765 3.57 -3.45 17.31
CA ASN A 765 3.70 -4.91 17.38
C ASN A 765 5.18 -5.30 17.47
N VAL A 766 5.61 -5.78 18.63
CA VAL A 766 7.02 -6.16 18.88
C VAL A 766 7.34 -7.61 18.53
N SER A 767 6.42 -8.31 17.85
CA SER A 767 6.66 -9.67 17.34
C SER A 767 7.23 -9.61 15.93
N THR A 768 8.41 -10.19 15.71
CA THR A 768 9.07 -10.23 14.39
C THR A 768 9.56 -11.63 14.02
N ASN A 769 9.66 -11.95 12.72
CA ASN A 769 10.19 -13.23 12.24
C ASN A 769 10.69 -13.15 10.77
N PHE A 770 10.95 -14.30 10.14
CA PHE A 770 11.29 -14.39 8.72
C PHE A 770 10.27 -15.24 7.95
N LYS A 771 9.91 -14.80 6.73
CA LYS A 771 9.02 -15.52 5.82
C LYS A 771 9.76 -16.10 4.63
N PHE A 772 9.45 -17.35 4.28
CA PHE A 772 10.14 -18.11 3.23
C PHE A 772 9.22 -18.27 2.01
N VAL A 773 9.63 -17.69 0.90
CA VAL A 773 8.87 -17.60 -0.35
C VAL A 773 9.56 -18.40 -1.43
N ALA A 774 8.81 -19.25 -2.14
CA ALA A 774 9.39 -19.95 -3.27
C ALA A 774 9.47 -19.03 -4.49
N TRP A 775 10.65 -18.92 -5.09
CA TRP A 775 10.91 -17.97 -6.17
C TRP A 775 9.92 -18.10 -7.34
N GLN A 776 9.49 -19.32 -7.68
CA GLN A 776 8.54 -19.54 -8.77
C GLN A 776 7.17 -18.90 -8.52
N ASP A 777 6.76 -18.75 -7.26
CA ASP A 777 5.47 -18.15 -6.92
C ASP A 777 5.50 -16.64 -7.22
N LEU A 778 6.62 -15.98 -6.92
CA LEU A 778 6.91 -14.61 -7.37
C LEU A 778 7.03 -14.55 -8.89
N ALA A 779 7.95 -15.32 -9.47
CA ALA A 779 8.33 -15.20 -10.87
C ALA A 779 7.15 -15.41 -11.83
N THR A 780 6.25 -16.36 -11.54
CA THR A 780 5.10 -16.66 -12.42
C THR A 780 3.96 -15.66 -12.30
N ARG A 781 3.78 -15.03 -11.14
CA ARG A 781 2.67 -14.10 -10.88
C ARG A 781 3.06 -12.64 -11.10
N PHE A 782 4.36 -12.34 -11.10
CA PHE A 782 4.86 -10.99 -11.24
C PHE A 782 4.28 -10.32 -12.49
N ALA A 783 3.67 -9.16 -12.29
CA ALA A 783 3.11 -8.35 -13.33
C ALA A 783 3.92 -7.04 -13.44
N PRO A 784 4.08 -6.47 -14.64
CA PRO A 784 3.32 -6.70 -15.89
C PRO A 784 3.70 -7.98 -16.67
N ALA A 785 4.87 -8.55 -16.40
CA ALA A 785 5.39 -9.71 -17.12
C ALA A 785 6.12 -10.65 -16.15
N PRO A 786 5.98 -11.98 -16.31
CA PRO A 786 6.68 -12.94 -15.45
C PRO A 786 8.19 -12.72 -15.40
N LEU A 787 8.78 -12.94 -14.23
CA LEU A 787 10.24 -12.96 -14.06
C LEU A 787 10.82 -14.30 -14.53
N ALA A 788 12.12 -14.29 -14.82
CA ALA A 788 12.86 -15.48 -15.21
C ALA A 788 13.08 -16.41 -14.02
N VAL A 789 12.99 -17.71 -14.30
CA VAL A 789 13.45 -18.78 -13.40
C VAL A 789 14.70 -19.40 -14.02
N ASP A 790 15.85 -19.28 -13.33
CA ASP A 790 17.12 -19.84 -13.78
C ASP A 790 17.82 -20.56 -12.64
N THR A 791 17.71 -21.89 -12.62
CA THR A 791 18.26 -22.71 -11.55
C THR A 791 19.63 -23.30 -11.84
N ALA A 792 20.23 -22.99 -12.99
CA ALA A 792 21.38 -23.72 -13.52
C ALA A 792 22.57 -22.84 -13.87
N SER A 793 22.35 -21.59 -14.26
CA SER A 793 23.40 -20.78 -14.88
C SER A 793 24.31 -20.05 -13.88
N ALA A 794 23.92 -20.00 -12.61
CA ALA A 794 24.68 -19.36 -11.54
C ALA A 794 24.83 -20.30 -10.33
N SER A 795 26.02 -20.30 -9.74
CA SER A 795 26.31 -21.00 -8.49
C SER A 795 26.91 -20.02 -7.48
N PRO A 796 26.42 -19.98 -6.23
CA PRO A 796 26.99 -19.13 -5.17
C PRO A 796 28.48 -19.42 -4.89
N ARG A 797 28.98 -20.62 -5.22
CA ARG A 797 30.38 -21.03 -5.00
C ARG A 797 31.33 -20.66 -6.15
N ALA A 798 30.78 -20.37 -7.34
CA ALA A 798 31.54 -19.99 -8.52
C ALA A 798 31.03 -18.69 -9.17
N PRO A 799 30.91 -17.58 -8.41
CA PRO A 799 30.44 -16.32 -8.95
C PRO A 799 31.44 -15.80 -9.99
N GLY A 800 31.06 -15.83 -11.27
CA GLY A 800 31.90 -15.40 -12.39
C GLY A 800 32.29 -16.49 -13.40
N ARG A 801 31.89 -17.76 -13.20
CA ARG A 801 32.04 -18.83 -14.21
C ARG A 801 30.68 -19.34 -14.66
N THR A 802 30.51 -19.59 -15.96
CA THR A 802 29.34 -20.32 -16.48
C THR A 802 29.41 -21.75 -15.95
N VAL A 803 28.41 -22.16 -15.17
CA VAL A 803 28.29 -23.55 -14.71
C VAL A 803 27.54 -24.33 -15.79
N VAL A 804 28.21 -25.28 -16.43
CA VAL A 804 27.56 -26.25 -17.33
C VAL A 804 27.22 -27.48 -16.49
N TYR A 805 25.97 -27.62 -16.08
CA TYR A 805 25.48 -28.91 -15.57
C TYR A 805 25.34 -29.87 -16.74
N LEU A 806 26.25 -30.83 -16.86
CA LEU A 806 26.04 -31.98 -17.73
C LEU A 806 24.90 -32.82 -17.11
N PRO A 807 23.84 -33.16 -17.86
CA PRO A 807 22.75 -33.96 -17.33
C PRO A 807 23.28 -35.32 -16.87
N VAL A 808 23.00 -35.66 -15.62
CA VAL A 808 23.25 -37.00 -15.08
C VAL A 808 22.32 -37.95 -15.84
N VAL A 809 22.90 -38.74 -16.74
CA VAL A 809 22.20 -39.87 -17.37
C VAL A 809 21.91 -40.87 -16.26
N ALA A 810 20.62 -41.03 -15.94
CA ALA A 810 20.16 -42.09 -15.05
C ALA A 810 20.65 -43.45 -15.58
N LYS A 811 21.30 -44.23 -14.72
CA LYS A 811 21.42 -45.68 -14.90
C LYS A 811 20.43 -46.38 -13.99
#